data_AF-A0AAJ0BX29-F1
#
_entry.id   AF-A0AAJ0BX29-F1
#
_cell.length_a   1.000
_cell.length_b   1.000
_cell.length_c   1.000
_cell.angle_alpha   90.00
_cell.angle_beta   90.00
_cell.angle_gamma   90.00
#
_symmetry.space_group_name_H-M   'P 1'
#
loop_
_entity.id
_entity.type
_entity.pdbx_description
1 polymer ?
#
loop_
_entity_poly.entity_id
_entity_poly.type
_entity_poly.pdbx_seq_one_letter_code
_entity_poly.pdbx_strand_id
1 'polypeptide(L)'
;MKRKAEAALDRKSSLKKRSKNALTEEDAKSRFRKGLFDKTVLKNHTSEYASSSPYKHCVISGLVNDTLLRSVRDEIRANVSFTPKETDIYKIHQSGDLANLDGLEDDALAKLPSLLSLRDALYSQTFRDYVSGITGCGPLSGRKTDMAINVYTPGCYLLCHDDVIGSRKVSYILYLTDPDLPWKAEWGGALRLFPVAERTGKDGEKAKTPGPDVVKVIPPAWNQLSFFAVQPGESFHDVEEVYHAAGGKEELERDGGRVRMAISGWFHIPQIGEDGWVEGAEEKAAKNSGLMQLQGNPDQYDRPEARPVTVEPSESSQESDEFMLDEADLEFLLRYIAPTYLTPDTLERVAEHFEENFSITVPGILCAKFADRLRTYVEAQEATPLPQESSAIEKKSAWKVARPPHKQRYLYQRPGDSSKDDNSPIKELLEVLLPSRQFRAWLQMATKSTVESHDLVARRFRRGKDYTLATGHDGKPRLELNLGFTPTSGWGDEVEADDDDEDEDEDGDQSDASSEASTVRNGAPAANGKAKSGGVSSKEKGKGKEKAPAKNEPNGKDKEWTEEEEEEGEVGGHEVYMAGDDDDNEDAAVYKSSADDDNVLFFQAAAWNKMTLVLRDSGTLRFVKYVSRNAKGDRWDVSGSFEIEEQEDEDERGERSGAPVGVLDDSEEEEFKGFSSSDTISKYSDIISLQSFHHTSQCKIPTTTLLISNSILMQSATPKAQATPFATQFGGNASTARTCAVSIGRFFSQSARVLNTEESGDAQAVDNALRSASETGATTTKSGAPAGREGETPHGIFIRNMVFDATEEHLKEIFEKYGTVTRAAVSRDARGLSKGFGFVWMNSAEESARAIAEVHGSFWHGRRIQCAPKTSPNASARTAAQEPTKYIYIGNIPYETTDAELNRLFKSLDNVVDVRVAVDRVTGWPRGFAHADFTDVEAAQKAHQMLQDFQLAGRQLRVDFTTGPQDGSGSKGQKPS
;
A
#
# COMPACT_ATOMS: atom_id res chain seq x y z
N MET A 1 -8.36 -56.07 -34.64
CA MET A 1 -8.86 -55.04 -35.56
C MET A 1 -8.07 -53.76 -35.33
N LYS A 2 -7.48 -53.13 -36.37
CA LYS A 2 -6.84 -51.81 -36.31
C LYS A 2 -7.19 -51.09 -37.62
N ARG A 3 -7.92 -49.95 -37.55
CA ARG A 3 -8.17 -48.92 -38.58
C ARG A 3 -9.43 -48.10 -38.22
N LYS A 4 -9.29 -47.11 -37.33
CA LYS A 4 -10.24 -45.97 -37.25
C LYS A 4 -9.76 -44.73 -36.46
N ALA A 5 -8.45 -44.58 -36.24
CA ALA A 5 -7.86 -43.44 -35.52
C ALA A 5 -7.09 -42.45 -36.44
N GLU A 6 -6.71 -42.86 -37.65
CA GLU A 6 -5.79 -42.09 -38.52
C GLU A 6 -6.51 -41.12 -39.48
N ALA A 7 -7.86 -41.04 -39.42
CA ALA A 7 -8.67 -40.27 -40.38
C ALA A 7 -9.12 -38.88 -39.89
N ALA A 8 -8.72 -38.48 -38.67
CA ALA A 8 -9.15 -37.21 -38.05
C ALA A 8 -8.08 -36.10 -38.08
N LEU A 9 -6.80 -36.45 -38.26
CA LEU A 9 -5.69 -35.49 -38.23
C LEU A 9 -5.46 -34.77 -39.58
N ASP A 10 -5.94 -35.34 -40.69
CA ASP A 10 -5.61 -34.89 -42.05
C ASP A 10 -6.64 -33.91 -42.65
N ARG A 11 -7.17 -33.00 -41.81
CA ARG A 11 -8.09 -31.91 -42.22
C ARG A 11 -7.76 -30.52 -41.65
N LYS A 12 -6.58 -30.34 -41.04
CA LYS A 12 -6.02 -29.01 -40.70
C LYS A 12 -4.84 -28.63 -41.61
N SER A 13 -5.00 -28.81 -42.92
CA SER A 13 -4.07 -28.33 -43.95
C SER A 13 -4.83 -27.61 -45.09
N SER A 14 -4.91 -26.27 -45.03
CA SER A 14 -5.34 -25.42 -46.17
C SER A 14 -5.22 -23.90 -45.96
N LEU A 15 -5.02 -23.42 -44.73
CA LEU A 15 -4.55 -22.05 -44.49
C LEU A 15 -3.03 -22.05 -44.23
N LYS A 16 -2.31 -21.21 -44.97
CA LYS A 16 -0.85 -21.08 -44.84
C LYS A 16 -0.55 -20.41 -43.50
N LYS A 17 0.05 -21.15 -42.56
CA LYS A 17 0.81 -20.55 -41.45
C LYS A 17 1.74 -19.51 -42.07
N ARG A 18 1.55 -18.22 -41.77
CA ARG A 18 2.30 -17.13 -42.39
C ARG A 18 3.79 -17.41 -42.15
N SER A 19 4.53 -17.71 -43.22
CA SER A 19 5.96 -17.45 -43.22
C SER A 19 6.12 -15.98 -42.85
N LYS A 20 6.95 -15.67 -41.83
CA LYS A 20 7.28 -14.28 -41.52
C LYS A 20 8.07 -13.75 -42.71
N ASN A 21 7.35 -13.21 -43.69
CA ASN A 21 7.92 -12.56 -44.87
C ASN A 21 8.75 -11.38 -44.36
N ALA A 22 10.07 -11.59 -44.24
CA ALA A 22 11.00 -10.53 -43.92
C ALA A 22 10.77 -9.39 -44.92
N LEU A 23 10.52 -8.18 -44.41
CA LEU A 23 10.22 -7.04 -45.27
C LEU A 23 11.38 -6.78 -46.21
N THR A 24 11.06 -6.34 -47.43
CA THR A 24 12.11 -5.81 -48.31
C THR A 24 12.70 -4.56 -47.66
N GLU A 25 13.98 -4.29 -47.97
CA GLU A 25 14.70 -3.16 -47.39
C GLU A 25 13.98 -1.82 -47.67
N GLU A 26 13.34 -1.69 -48.83
CA GLU A 26 12.57 -0.50 -49.22
C GLU A 26 11.20 -0.43 -48.53
N ASP A 27 10.49 -1.55 -48.39
CA ASP A 27 9.24 -1.58 -47.60
C ASP A 27 9.49 -1.19 -46.15
N ALA A 28 10.57 -1.70 -45.55
CA ALA A 28 11.00 -1.36 -44.20
C ALA A 28 11.34 0.14 -44.09
N LYS A 29 12.21 0.67 -44.97
CA LYS A 29 12.57 2.10 -45.02
C LYS A 29 11.35 3.01 -45.12
N SER A 30 10.33 2.63 -45.92
CA SER A 30 9.14 3.46 -46.17
C SER A 30 8.31 3.80 -44.92
N ARG A 31 8.44 2.97 -43.87
CA ARG A 31 7.72 3.10 -42.60
C ARG A 31 8.40 4.06 -41.61
N PHE A 32 9.65 4.46 -41.86
CA PHE A 32 10.40 5.42 -41.06
C PHE A 32 10.39 6.83 -41.68
N ARG A 33 10.94 7.85 -40.99
CA ARG A 33 11.15 9.16 -41.61
C ARG A 33 12.11 9.06 -42.81
N LYS A 34 11.89 9.92 -43.81
CA LYS A 34 12.83 10.08 -44.92
C LYS A 34 14.20 10.54 -44.41
N GLY A 35 15.27 9.90 -44.89
CA GLY A 35 16.64 10.21 -44.51
C GLY A 35 17.13 9.59 -43.18
N LEU A 36 16.32 8.80 -42.45
CA LEU A 36 16.78 8.17 -41.20
C LEU A 36 18.04 7.32 -41.41
N PHE A 37 18.04 6.53 -42.47
CA PHE A 37 19.11 5.60 -42.83
C PHE A 37 20.28 6.25 -43.62
N ASP A 38 20.29 7.57 -43.77
CA ASP A 38 21.39 8.27 -44.44
C ASP A 38 22.68 8.12 -43.63
N LYS A 39 23.80 7.83 -44.29
CA LYS A 39 25.09 7.56 -43.63
C LYS A 39 25.57 8.70 -42.71
N THR A 40 25.18 9.94 -43.00
CA THR A 40 25.44 11.11 -42.16
C THR A 40 24.62 11.08 -40.87
N VAL A 41 23.32 10.74 -40.95
CA VAL A 41 22.42 10.66 -39.79
C VAL A 41 22.83 9.51 -38.89
N LEU A 42 23.11 8.33 -39.46
CA LEU A 42 23.69 7.19 -38.74
C LEU A 42 24.98 7.58 -38.01
N LYS A 43 25.96 8.19 -38.71
CA LYS A 43 27.23 8.60 -38.10
C LYS A 43 27.03 9.59 -36.95
N ASN A 44 26.08 10.53 -37.06
CA ASN A 44 25.78 11.48 -35.99
C ASN A 44 25.25 10.74 -34.76
N HIS A 45 24.24 9.87 -34.92
CA HIS A 45 23.68 9.10 -33.80
C HIS A 45 24.68 8.11 -33.18
N THR A 46 25.55 7.46 -33.95
CA THR A 46 26.68 6.67 -33.41
C THR A 46 27.65 7.55 -32.59
N SER A 47 27.89 8.79 -33.01
CA SER A 47 28.78 9.73 -32.30
C SER A 47 28.15 10.28 -31.02
N GLU A 48 26.84 10.56 -31.04
CA GLU A 48 26.03 10.93 -29.88
C GLU A 48 26.00 9.78 -28.87
N TYR A 49 25.69 8.55 -29.32
CA TYR A 49 25.72 7.35 -28.47
C TYR A 49 27.09 7.16 -27.82
N ALA A 50 28.17 7.21 -28.60
CA ALA A 50 29.54 7.05 -28.09
C ALA A 50 29.94 8.13 -27.06
N SER A 51 29.44 9.36 -27.19
CA SER A 51 29.74 10.48 -26.28
C SER A 51 28.76 10.64 -25.11
N SER A 52 27.63 9.93 -25.13
CA SER A 52 26.59 10.00 -24.09
C SER A 52 27.03 9.51 -22.69
N SER A 53 26.33 9.99 -21.67
CA SER A 53 26.59 9.80 -20.23
C SER A 53 25.27 9.98 -19.43
N PRO A 54 24.99 9.24 -18.34
CA PRO A 54 25.89 8.44 -17.50
C PRO A 54 26.44 7.19 -18.19
N TYR A 55 25.57 6.38 -18.79
CA TYR A 55 25.91 5.25 -19.65
C TYR A 55 25.44 5.50 -21.10
N LYS A 56 25.69 4.54 -21.99
CA LYS A 56 25.54 4.74 -23.45
C LYS A 56 24.09 4.63 -23.91
N HIS A 57 23.54 5.74 -24.37
CA HIS A 57 22.16 5.89 -24.82
C HIS A 57 22.06 6.80 -26.05
N CYS A 58 20.99 6.63 -26.84
CA CYS A 58 20.67 7.47 -28.00
C CYS A 58 19.22 7.96 -27.90
N VAL A 59 18.95 9.15 -28.45
CA VAL A 59 17.60 9.73 -28.57
C VAL A 59 17.40 10.21 -30.00
N ILE A 60 16.49 9.56 -30.75
CA ILE A 60 16.15 9.90 -32.12
C ILE A 60 14.79 10.59 -32.14
N SER A 61 14.74 11.86 -32.54
CA SER A 61 13.49 12.60 -32.72
C SER A 61 12.92 12.43 -34.14
N GLY A 62 11.64 12.04 -34.23
CA GLY A 62 10.95 11.78 -35.49
C GLY A 62 11.39 10.46 -36.13
N LEU A 63 11.27 9.33 -35.43
CA LEU A 63 11.71 8.02 -35.90
C LEU A 63 10.86 7.51 -37.09
N VAL A 64 9.56 7.38 -36.85
CA VAL A 64 8.56 6.71 -37.69
C VAL A 64 7.99 7.71 -38.71
N ASN A 65 7.42 7.21 -39.81
CA ASN A 65 6.56 7.99 -40.69
C ASN A 65 5.34 8.52 -39.89
N ASP A 66 5.17 9.84 -39.83
CA ASP A 66 4.16 10.48 -38.95
C ASP A 66 2.74 9.98 -39.19
N THR A 67 2.38 9.75 -40.46
CA THR A 67 1.04 9.23 -40.84
C THR A 67 0.81 7.82 -40.29
N LEU A 68 1.86 6.98 -40.32
CA LEU A 68 1.81 5.63 -39.75
C LEU A 68 1.69 5.70 -38.22
N LEU A 69 2.50 6.53 -37.55
CA LEU A 69 2.47 6.59 -36.09
C LEU A 69 1.17 7.20 -35.53
N ARG A 70 0.57 8.17 -36.23
CA ARG A 70 -0.79 8.66 -35.91
C ARG A 70 -1.81 7.52 -35.99
N SER A 71 -1.81 6.78 -37.10
CA SER A 71 -2.68 5.59 -37.27
C SER A 71 -2.48 4.54 -36.17
N VAL A 72 -1.24 4.34 -35.70
CA VAL A 72 -0.93 3.47 -34.54
C VAL A 72 -1.53 4.02 -33.25
N ARG A 73 -1.37 5.31 -32.93
CA ARG A 73 -1.96 5.95 -31.74
C ARG A 73 -3.50 5.85 -31.75
N ASP A 74 -4.11 6.04 -32.91
CA ASP A 74 -5.56 5.94 -33.09
C ASP A 74 -6.07 4.48 -32.98
N GLU A 75 -5.37 3.51 -33.58
CA GLU A 75 -5.67 2.08 -33.43
C GLU A 75 -5.61 1.63 -31.97
N ILE A 76 -4.58 2.07 -31.22
CA ILE A 76 -4.44 1.76 -29.79
C ILE A 76 -5.61 2.36 -28.99
N ARG A 77 -5.85 3.67 -29.11
CA ARG A 77 -6.94 4.36 -28.37
C ARG A 77 -8.33 3.78 -28.65
N ALA A 78 -8.55 3.22 -29.85
CA ALA A 78 -9.83 2.64 -30.23
C ALA A 78 -10.03 1.18 -29.78
N ASN A 79 -8.97 0.35 -29.80
CA ASN A 79 -9.09 -1.12 -29.73
C ASN A 79 -8.36 -1.79 -28.56
N VAL A 80 -7.50 -1.09 -27.81
CA VAL A 80 -6.67 -1.68 -26.75
C VAL A 80 -7.20 -1.35 -25.37
N SER A 81 -7.44 -2.40 -24.58
CA SER A 81 -7.69 -2.36 -23.14
C SER A 81 -6.39 -2.08 -22.40
N PHE A 82 -6.45 -1.29 -21.31
CA PHE A 82 -5.37 -1.18 -20.35
C PHE A 82 -5.95 -1.37 -18.95
N THR A 83 -5.27 -2.18 -18.14
CA THR A 83 -5.61 -2.43 -16.74
C THR A 83 -4.63 -1.65 -15.86
N PRO A 84 -5.08 -0.95 -14.80
CA PRO A 84 -4.14 -0.46 -13.79
C PRO A 84 -3.42 -1.64 -13.15
N LYS A 85 -2.08 -1.59 -13.09
CA LYS A 85 -1.26 -2.56 -12.35
C LYS A 85 -0.30 -1.80 -11.44
N GLU A 86 -0.23 -2.24 -10.19
CA GLU A 86 0.52 -1.56 -9.16
C GLU A 86 1.30 -2.53 -8.27
N THR A 87 2.58 -2.21 -8.08
CA THR A 87 3.56 -2.96 -7.30
C THR A 87 4.31 -2.02 -6.36
N ASP A 88 5.33 -2.51 -5.65
CA ASP A 88 6.31 -1.67 -5.00
C ASP A 88 7.00 -0.69 -6.00
N ILE A 89 7.45 -1.22 -7.14
CA ILE A 89 8.36 -0.55 -8.08
C ILE A 89 7.65 0.27 -9.17
N TYR A 90 6.35 0.08 -9.43
CA TYR A 90 5.58 0.89 -10.39
C TYR A 90 4.09 1.08 -10.05
N LYS A 91 3.49 2.08 -10.70
CA LYS A 91 2.03 2.27 -10.85
C LYS A 91 1.79 2.68 -12.31
N ILE A 92 1.20 1.82 -13.13
CA ILE A 92 1.02 2.04 -14.59
C ILE A 92 -0.31 1.46 -15.08
N HIS A 93 -0.80 1.92 -16.23
CA HIS A 93 -1.83 1.20 -16.99
C HIS A 93 -1.16 0.36 -18.08
N GLN A 94 -1.25 -0.96 -17.97
CA GLN A 94 -0.61 -1.93 -18.86
C GLN A 94 -1.65 -2.67 -19.72
N SER A 95 -1.30 -2.91 -20.99
CA SER A 95 -2.12 -3.70 -21.91
C SER A 95 -1.83 -5.19 -21.77
N GLY A 96 -2.56 -5.89 -20.88
CA GLY A 96 -2.37 -7.33 -20.64
C GLY A 96 -2.48 -8.17 -21.91
N ASP A 97 -3.42 -7.81 -22.80
CA ASP A 97 -3.67 -8.46 -24.09
C ASP A 97 -2.47 -8.46 -25.06
N LEU A 98 -1.47 -7.59 -24.85
CA LEU A 98 -0.43 -7.28 -25.84
C LEU A 98 0.98 -7.78 -25.51
N ALA A 99 1.20 -8.38 -24.33
CA ALA A 99 2.51 -8.91 -23.92
C ALA A 99 3.12 -9.88 -24.95
N ASN A 100 2.29 -10.55 -25.75
CA ASN A 100 2.72 -11.20 -26.99
C ASN A 100 1.72 -10.93 -28.14
N LEU A 101 2.04 -9.93 -28.98
CA LEU A 101 1.31 -9.62 -30.21
C LEU A 101 1.18 -10.80 -31.22
N ASP A 102 2.04 -11.82 -31.18
CA ASP A 102 1.88 -13.03 -32.00
C ASP A 102 0.96 -14.09 -31.33
N GLY A 103 0.46 -13.82 -30.12
CA GLY A 103 -0.45 -14.68 -29.34
C GLY A 103 -1.90 -14.21 -29.28
N LEU A 104 -2.21 -12.99 -29.73
CA LEU A 104 -3.58 -12.48 -29.86
C LEU A 104 -4.42 -13.30 -30.87
N GLU A 105 -5.73 -13.32 -30.67
CA GLU A 105 -6.66 -13.89 -31.66
C GLU A 105 -6.63 -13.12 -33.00
N ASP A 106 -6.85 -13.83 -34.12
CA ASP A 106 -6.84 -13.25 -35.47
C ASP A 106 -7.81 -12.06 -35.60
N ASP A 107 -8.97 -12.09 -34.93
CA ASP A 107 -9.98 -11.02 -34.93
C ASP A 107 -9.59 -9.79 -34.07
N ALA A 108 -8.67 -9.94 -33.12
CA ALA A 108 -8.04 -8.81 -32.42
C ALA A 108 -6.93 -8.21 -33.29
N LEU A 109 -6.08 -9.05 -33.89
CA LEU A 109 -5.00 -8.62 -34.79
C LEU A 109 -5.51 -7.91 -36.05
N ALA A 110 -6.69 -8.30 -36.55
CA ALA A 110 -7.36 -7.62 -37.67
C ALA A 110 -7.69 -6.14 -37.39
N LYS A 111 -7.79 -5.73 -36.12
CA LYS A 111 -8.09 -4.35 -35.69
C LYS A 111 -6.84 -3.48 -35.52
N LEU A 112 -5.64 -4.09 -35.55
CA LEU A 112 -4.35 -3.45 -35.24
C LEU A 112 -3.33 -3.47 -36.41
N PRO A 113 -3.73 -3.22 -37.68
CA PRO A 113 -2.84 -3.39 -38.84
C PRO A 113 -1.69 -2.38 -38.90
N SER A 114 -1.86 -1.14 -38.40
CA SER A 114 -0.77 -0.15 -38.32
C SER A 114 0.19 -0.48 -37.19
N LEU A 115 -0.30 -0.97 -36.04
CA LEU A 115 0.56 -1.44 -34.94
C LEU A 115 1.42 -2.63 -35.38
N LEU A 116 0.83 -3.61 -36.08
CA LEU A 116 1.57 -4.70 -36.72
C LEU A 116 2.58 -4.18 -37.75
N SER A 117 2.20 -3.18 -38.55
CA SER A 117 3.10 -2.52 -39.50
C SER A 117 4.29 -1.84 -38.82
N LEU A 118 4.09 -1.21 -37.65
CA LEU A 118 5.16 -0.62 -36.85
C LEU A 118 6.09 -1.69 -36.26
N ARG A 119 5.54 -2.72 -35.60
CA ARG A 119 6.30 -3.85 -35.04
C ARG A 119 7.19 -4.50 -36.11
N ASP A 120 6.61 -4.82 -37.26
CA ASP A 120 7.29 -5.45 -38.38
C ASP A 120 8.39 -4.54 -38.98
N ALA A 121 8.30 -3.22 -38.82
CA ALA A 121 9.34 -2.27 -39.19
C ALA A 121 10.49 -2.25 -38.16
N LEU A 122 10.18 -2.21 -36.87
CA LEU A 122 11.15 -2.20 -35.77
C LEU A 122 11.99 -3.49 -35.74
N TYR A 123 11.38 -4.65 -35.95
CA TYR A 123 12.11 -5.94 -36.00
C TYR A 123 12.64 -6.32 -37.40
N SER A 124 12.50 -5.42 -38.39
CA SER A 124 13.12 -5.60 -39.72
C SER A 124 14.65 -5.69 -39.63
N GLN A 125 15.28 -6.39 -40.57
CA GLN A 125 16.75 -6.46 -40.63
C GLN A 125 17.36 -5.05 -40.77
N THR A 126 16.77 -4.21 -41.63
CA THR A 126 17.21 -2.83 -41.86
C THR A 126 17.25 -1.98 -40.58
N PHE A 127 16.28 -2.13 -39.68
CA PHE A 127 16.29 -1.39 -38.42
C PHE A 127 17.20 -2.02 -37.35
N ARG A 128 17.26 -3.36 -37.27
CA ARG A 128 18.18 -4.06 -36.36
C ARG A 128 19.66 -3.80 -36.70
N ASP A 129 20.01 -3.75 -37.98
CA ASP A 129 21.34 -3.36 -38.45
C ASP A 129 21.66 -1.91 -38.11
N TYR A 130 20.67 -1.01 -38.21
CA TYR A 130 20.81 0.41 -37.86
C TYR A 130 21.04 0.61 -36.35
N VAL A 131 20.24 -0.06 -35.50
CA VAL A 131 20.44 -0.05 -34.04
C VAL A 131 21.79 -0.65 -33.67
N SER A 132 22.16 -1.82 -34.21
CA SER A 132 23.48 -2.43 -34.01
C SER A 132 24.64 -1.52 -34.47
N GLY A 133 24.45 -0.74 -35.54
CA GLY A 133 25.42 0.22 -36.05
C GLY A 133 25.56 1.51 -35.21
N ILE A 134 24.56 1.84 -34.40
CA ILE A 134 24.64 2.92 -33.40
C ILE A 134 25.24 2.41 -32.09
N THR A 135 24.75 1.28 -31.57
CA THR A 135 25.13 0.78 -30.24
C THR A 135 26.46 0.03 -30.20
N GLY A 136 26.87 -0.58 -31.31
CA GLY A 136 27.98 -1.54 -31.35
C GLY A 136 27.68 -2.89 -30.69
N CYS A 137 26.42 -3.17 -30.31
CA CYS A 137 26.07 -4.40 -29.59
C CYS A 137 26.17 -5.70 -30.43
N GLY A 138 26.34 -5.57 -31.75
CA GLY A 138 26.29 -6.69 -32.69
C GLY A 138 24.85 -7.20 -32.91
N PRO A 139 24.69 -8.38 -33.55
CA PRO A 139 23.41 -8.83 -34.11
C PRO A 139 22.29 -8.98 -33.07
N LEU A 140 21.06 -8.76 -33.53
CA LEU A 140 19.83 -8.70 -32.73
C LEU A 140 18.76 -9.62 -33.34
N SER A 141 17.96 -10.29 -32.51
CA SER A 141 16.86 -11.15 -32.98
C SER A 141 15.78 -10.36 -33.72
N GLY A 142 15.32 -10.87 -34.86
CA GLY A 142 14.09 -10.45 -35.54
C GLY A 142 12.90 -11.39 -35.30
N ARG A 143 13.15 -12.58 -34.73
CA ARG A 143 12.13 -13.58 -34.41
C ARG A 143 11.52 -13.41 -33.02
N LYS A 144 12.35 -13.10 -32.01
CA LYS A 144 11.93 -12.86 -30.62
C LYS A 144 11.57 -11.37 -30.47
N THR A 145 10.31 -11.06 -30.74
CA THR A 145 9.72 -9.73 -30.63
C THR A 145 9.12 -9.55 -29.24
N ASP A 146 9.58 -8.55 -28.50
CA ASP A 146 9.16 -8.26 -27.12
C ASP A 146 8.83 -6.76 -27.04
N MET A 147 7.54 -6.44 -26.96
CA MET A 147 7.03 -5.08 -27.15
C MET A 147 5.68 -4.92 -26.44
N ALA A 148 5.65 -4.12 -25.38
CA ALA A 148 4.46 -3.80 -24.59
C ALA A 148 4.02 -2.34 -24.81
N ILE A 149 2.73 -2.07 -24.59
CA ILE A 149 2.18 -0.71 -24.62
C ILE A 149 1.80 -0.33 -23.19
N ASN A 150 2.37 0.77 -22.71
CA ASN A 150 2.20 1.26 -21.35
C ASN A 150 1.70 2.71 -21.38
N VAL A 151 0.70 2.99 -20.57
CA VAL A 151 0.10 4.32 -20.40
C VAL A 151 0.35 4.81 -18.98
N TYR A 152 0.88 6.02 -18.86
CA TYR A 152 1.14 6.70 -17.61
C TYR A 152 0.23 7.94 -17.56
N THR A 153 -0.69 7.96 -16.60
CA THR A 153 -1.59 9.05 -16.22
C THR A 153 -1.01 9.76 -14.98
N PRO A 154 -1.59 10.89 -14.50
CA PRO A 154 -1.16 11.50 -13.24
C PRO A 154 -1.06 10.49 -12.09
N GLY A 155 0.06 10.52 -11.36
CA GLY A 155 0.39 9.56 -10.30
C GLY A 155 1.12 8.29 -10.78
N CYS A 156 1.13 7.98 -12.08
CA CYS A 156 1.89 6.85 -12.61
C CYS A 156 3.41 7.10 -12.65
N TYR A 157 4.18 6.07 -12.30
CA TYR A 157 5.64 6.07 -12.27
C TYR A 157 6.21 4.65 -12.46
N LEU A 158 7.53 4.55 -12.69
CA LEU A 158 8.31 3.29 -12.61
C LEU A 158 9.70 3.63 -12.02
N LEU A 159 10.14 2.95 -10.97
CA LEU A 159 11.33 3.32 -10.18
C LEU A 159 12.64 2.74 -10.76
N CYS A 160 13.74 2.92 -10.02
CA CYS A 160 15.10 2.68 -10.50
C CYS A 160 15.40 1.19 -10.74
N HIS A 161 15.64 0.79 -12.00
CA HIS A 161 15.98 -0.57 -12.44
C HIS A 161 17.00 -0.51 -13.61
N ASP A 162 17.68 -1.62 -13.94
CA ASP A 162 18.71 -1.65 -15.01
C ASP A 162 18.34 -2.45 -16.27
N ASP A 163 17.15 -3.07 -16.29
CA ASP A 163 16.55 -3.80 -17.42
C ASP A 163 17.17 -5.17 -17.76
N VAL A 164 17.98 -5.73 -16.84
CA VAL A 164 18.84 -6.89 -17.06
C VAL A 164 18.10 -8.21 -16.83
N ILE A 165 17.20 -8.57 -17.74
CA ILE A 165 16.40 -9.80 -17.68
C ILE A 165 16.69 -10.74 -18.86
N GLY A 166 17.13 -11.97 -18.55
CA GLY A 166 17.26 -13.09 -19.49
C GLY A 166 18.18 -12.82 -20.68
N SER A 167 17.60 -12.54 -21.84
CA SER A 167 18.32 -12.26 -23.10
C SER A 167 18.03 -10.89 -23.71
N ARG A 168 17.46 -9.95 -22.95
CA ARG A 168 17.35 -8.54 -23.33
C ARG A 168 18.75 -7.99 -23.62
N LYS A 169 18.89 -7.25 -24.73
CA LYS A 169 20.20 -6.79 -25.23
C LYS A 169 20.23 -5.31 -25.62
N VAL A 170 19.12 -4.78 -26.14
CA VAL A 170 18.89 -3.34 -26.30
C VAL A 170 17.47 -3.04 -25.82
N SER A 171 17.32 -2.13 -24.87
CA SER A 171 16.03 -1.58 -24.43
C SER A 171 15.66 -0.37 -25.29
N TYR A 172 14.39 -0.23 -25.64
CA TYR A 172 13.87 0.92 -26.37
C TYR A 172 12.50 1.39 -25.87
N ILE A 173 12.29 2.70 -25.96
CA ILE A 173 11.02 3.37 -25.64
C ILE A 173 10.69 4.33 -26.79
N LEU A 174 9.61 4.05 -27.51
CA LEU A 174 9.04 4.93 -28.54
C LEU A 174 7.85 5.67 -27.94
N TYR A 175 7.91 7.00 -27.93
CA TYR A 175 6.90 7.85 -27.29
C TYR A 175 5.74 8.20 -28.23
N LEU A 176 4.53 7.87 -27.80
CA LEU A 176 3.25 8.14 -28.47
C LEU A 176 2.39 9.07 -27.60
N THR A 177 3.02 10.13 -27.06
CA THR A 177 2.34 11.29 -26.44
C THR A 177 1.36 11.92 -27.42
N ASP A 178 0.65 12.98 -27.04
CA ASP A 178 -0.18 13.67 -28.03
C ASP A 178 0.67 14.28 -29.17
N PRO A 179 0.28 14.09 -30.45
CA PRO A 179 1.04 14.59 -31.59
C PRO A 179 0.81 16.08 -31.87
N ASP A 180 -0.30 16.65 -31.38
CA ASP A 180 -0.72 18.02 -31.67
C ASP A 180 -0.69 18.93 -30.41
N LEU A 181 -0.67 18.34 -29.21
CA LEU A 181 -0.33 18.99 -27.95
C LEU A 181 1.03 18.51 -27.39
N PRO A 182 2.15 19.24 -27.64
CA PRO A 182 3.48 18.82 -27.22
C PRO A 182 3.65 18.67 -25.70
N TRP A 183 4.29 17.58 -25.28
CA TRP A 183 4.58 17.29 -23.87
C TRP A 183 5.46 18.37 -23.23
N LYS A 184 5.08 18.84 -22.03
CA LYS A 184 5.86 19.80 -21.24
C LYS A 184 6.69 19.07 -20.19
N ALA A 185 7.96 19.44 -20.02
CA ALA A 185 8.82 18.82 -19.01
C ALA A 185 8.34 19.04 -17.56
N GLU A 186 7.55 20.08 -17.31
CA GLU A 186 6.92 20.36 -16.01
C GLU A 186 5.81 19.36 -15.62
N TRP A 187 5.32 18.55 -16.56
CA TRP A 187 4.38 17.45 -16.31
C TRP A 187 5.07 16.17 -15.81
N GLY A 188 6.40 16.12 -15.72
CA GLY A 188 7.13 14.90 -15.36
C GLY A 188 7.12 13.87 -16.50
N GLY A 189 7.01 12.58 -16.16
CA GLY A 189 7.00 11.49 -17.15
C GLY A 189 8.34 11.28 -17.88
N ALA A 190 9.42 11.95 -17.46
CA ALA A 190 10.72 11.84 -18.09
C ALA A 190 11.40 10.50 -17.83
N LEU A 191 12.14 10.00 -18.83
CA LEU A 191 13.13 8.94 -18.62
C LEU A 191 14.34 9.56 -17.89
N ARG A 192 14.67 9.05 -16.70
CA ARG A 192 15.79 9.55 -15.89
C ARG A 192 16.88 8.50 -15.78
N LEU A 193 18.15 8.89 -15.96
CA LEU A 193 19.29 7.98 -15.94
C LEU A 193 20.22 8.28 -14.75
N PHE A 194 20.68 7.24 -14.06
CA PHE A 194 21.50 7.32 -12.85
C PHE A 194 23.00 7.17 -13.16
N PRO A 195 23.88 7.88 -12.42
CA PRO A 195 25.32 7.64 -12.48
C PRO A 195 25.66 6.37 -11.69
N VAL A 196 26.61 5.59 -12.18
CA VAL A 196 27.06 4.36 -11.52
C VAL A 196 28.46 4.52 -10.98
N ALA A 197 28.68 4.06 -9.75
CA ALA A 197 29.97 4.03 -9.08
C ALA A 197 30.42 2.57 -8.87
N GLU A 198 31.64 2.26 -9.31
CA GLU A 198 32.35 1.07 -8.82
C GLU A 198 32.68 1.26 -7.34
N ARG A 199 32.39 0.24 -6.53
CA ARG A 199 32.81 0.13 -5.14
C ARG A 199 33.54 -1.21 -4.96
N THR A 200 34.63 -1.21 -4.20
CA THR A 200 35.30 -2.45 -3.80
C THR A 200 34.76 -2.87 -2.43
N GLY A 201 34.40 -4.14 -2.29
CA GLY A 201 33.87 -4.70 -1.05
C GLY A 201 34.96 -5.07 -0.03
N LYS A 202 34.55 -5.58 1.12
CA LYS A 202 35.46 -6.11 2.16
C LYS A 202 36.15 -7.41 1.71
N ASP A 203 35.45 -8.15 0.86
CA ASP A 203 35.87 -9.31 0.07
C ASP A 203 36.95 -8.98 -0.99
N GLY A 204 37.04 -7.73 -1.44
CA GLY A 204 37.89 -7.30 -2.55
C GLY A 204 37.21 -7.38 -3.93
N GLU A 205 35.95 -7.81 -3.99
CA GLU A 205 35.15 -7.81 -5.22
C GLU A 205 34.73 -6.39 -5.61
N LYS A 206 34.36 -6.21 -6.89
CA LYS A 206 33.91 -4.92 -7.42
C LYS A 206 32.45 -4.95 -7.81
N ALA A 207 31.58 -4.37 -6.97
CA ALA A 207 30.20 -4.12 -7.33
C ALA A 207 30.05 -2.77 -8.05
N LYS A 208 29.04 -2.69 -8.92
CA LYS A 208 28.59 -1.45 -9.56
C LYS A 208 27.25 -1.06 -8.97
N THR A 209 27.16 0.15 -8.41
CA THR A 209 25.96 0.62 -7.71
C THR A 209 25.56 2.02 -8.20
N PRO A 210 24.27 2.30 -8.42
CA PRO A 210 23.82 3.64 -8.79
C PRO A 210 23.98 4.61 -7.61
N GLY A 211 24.36 5.85 -7.92
CA GLY A 211 24.27 6.97 -7.00
C GLY A 211 22.80 7.34 -6.75
N PRO A 212 22.46 7.95 -5.60
CA PRO A 212 21.07 8.29 -5.28
C PRO A 212 20.49 9.41 -6.15
N ASP A 213 21.31 10.21 -6.84
CA ASP A 213 20.85 11.37 -7.60
C ASP A 213 20.93 11.13 -9.11
N VAL A 214 19.84 11.47 -9.81
CA VAL A 214 19.74 11.47 -11.28
C VAL A 214 20.69 12.51 -11.87
N VAL A 215 21.37 12.17 -12.97
CA VAL A 215 22.27 13.10 -13.69
C VAL A 215 21.82 13.42 -15.11
N LYS A 216 20.82 12.71 -15.64
CA LYS A 216 20.28 12.91 -16.98
C LYS A 216 18.76 12.71 -16.96
N VAL A 217 18.04 13.68 -17.51
CA VAL A 217 16.58 13.67 -17.65
C VAL A 217 16.25 13.82 -19.14
N ILE A 218 15.32 13.01 -19.65
CA ILE A 218 14.87 12.98 -21.05
C ILE A 218 13.34 13.02 -21.05
N PRO A 219 12.73 14.21 -21.21
CA PRO A 219 11.28 14.32 -21.35
C PRO A 219 10.78 13.59 -22.61
N PRO A 220 9.63 12.90 -22.53
CA PRO A 220 9.03 12.24 -23.68
C PRO A 220 8.55 13.28 -24.70
N ALA A 221 8.51 12.91 -25.98
CA ALA A 221 7.98 13.76 -27.04
C ALA A 221 7.45 12.90 -28.20
N TRP A 222 6.47 13.41 -28.95
CA TRP A 222 5.87 12.67 -30.06
C TRP A 222 6.92 12.13 -31.04
N ASN A 223 6.81 10.85 -31.38
CA ASN A 223 7.67 10.18 -32.37
C ASN A 223 9.17 10.21 -32.00
N GLN A 224 9.50 10.39 -30.71
CA GLN A 224 10.85 10.27 -30.18
C GLN A 224 11.11 8.82 -29.74
N LEU A 225 12.25 8.26 -30.13
CA LEU A 225 12.77 6.98 -29.64
C LEU A 225 13.96 7.22 -28.72
N SER A 226 13.90 6.71 -27.49
CA SER A 226 15.06 6.58 -26.59
C SER A 226 15.49 5.11 -26.52
N PHE A 227 16.79 4.81 -26.63
CA PHE A 227 17.29 3.43 -26.52
C PHE A 227 18.72 3.34 -26.00
N PHE A 228 19.07 2.20 -25.41
CA PHE A 228 20.39 1.88 -24.86
C PHE A 228 20.66 0.37 -24.87
N ALA A 229 21.94 -0.01 -24.91
CA ALA A 229 22.31 -1.41 -24.66
C ALA A 229 22.01 -1.76 -23.20
N VAL A 230 21.51 -2.98 -22.97
CA VAL A 230 21.30 -3.51 -21.62
C VAL A 230 22.66 -3.92 -21.04
N GLN A 231 23.01 -3.40 -19.87
CA GLN A 231 24.34 -3.54 -19.27
C GLN A 231 24.23 -3.87 -17.77
N PRO A 232 24.53 -5.13 -17.36
CA PRO A 232 24.47 -5.58 -15.95
C PRO A 232 25.13 -4.62 -14.96
N GLY A 233 24.32 -4.03 -14.07
CA GLY A 233 24.78 -3.08 -13.06
C GLY A 233 25.21 -1.70 -13.60
N GLU A 234 24.93 -1.37 -14.86
CA GLU A 234 25.27 -0.07 -15.48
C GLU A 234 24.05 0.70 -16.02
N SER A 235 23.05 0.04 -16.63
CA SER A 235 21.92 0.69 -17.32
C SER A 235 20.79 1.19 -16.40
N PHE A 236 21.12 1.67 -15.21
CA PHE A 236 20.15 2.13 -14.20
C PHE A 236 19.37 3.38 -14.62
N HIS A 237 18.05 3.25 -14.70
CA HIS A 237 17.11 4.29 -15.10
C HIS A 237 15.76 4.16 -14.41
N ASP A 238 14.94 5.20 -14.50
CA ASP A 238 13.55 5.21 -14.03
C ASP A 238 12.63 6.00 -14.99
N VAL A 239 11.32 5.93 -14.76
CA VAL A 239 10.33 6.86 -15.30
C VAL A 239 9.82 7.74 -14.17
N GLU A 240 10.12 9.04 -14.27
CA GLU A 240 9.59 10.07 -13.40
C GLU A 240 8.06 10.07 -13.37
N GLU A 241 7.50 10.24 -12.17
CA GLU A 241 6.07 10.45 -11.93
C GLU A 241 5.47 11.45 -12.94
N VAL A 242 4.33 11.11 -13.54
CA VAL A 242 3.51 12.07 -14.27
C VAL A 242 2.76 12.91 -13.23
N TYR A 243 3.03 14.21 -13.19
CA TYR A 243 2.54 15.06 -12.11
C TYR A 243 1.08 15.51 -12.32
N HIS A 244 0.30 15.51 -11.23
CA HIS A 244 -1.05 16.08 -11.17
C HIS A 244 -1.07 17.56 -11.55
N ALA A 245 -2.21 18.03 -12.06
CA ALA A 245 -2.42 19.40 -12.49
C ALA A 245 -2.74 20.30 -11.29
N ALA A 246 -2.04 21.44 -11.16
CA ALA A 246 -2.14 22.29 -9.96
C ALA A 246 -3.49 23.03 -9.88
N GLY A 247 -4.05 23.41 -11.03
CA GLY A 247 -5.42 23.89 -11.18
C GLY A 247 -6.47 22.78 -11.30
N GLY A 248 -6.19 21.55 -10.85
CA GLY A 248 -7.15 20.44 -10.85
C GLY A 248 -7.64 20.03 -12.25
N LYS A 249 -8.90 19.57 -12.30
CA LYS A 249 -9.52 18.97 -13.51
C LYS A 249 -9.50 19.91 -14.73
N GLU A 250 -9.80 21.21 -14.57
CA GLU A 250 -9.77 22.18 -15.67
C GLU A 250 -8.37 22.35 -16.31
N GLU A 251 -7.30 22.32 -15.49
CA GLU A 251 -5.93 22.36 -16.02
C GLU A 251 -5.55 21.04 -16.67
N LEU A 252 -5.98 19.91 -16.11
CA LEU A 252 -5.70 18.58 -16.63
C LEU A 252 -6.37 18.34 -18.00
N GLU A 253 -7.64 18.74 -18.17
CA GLU A 253 -8.37 18.68 -19.44
C GLU A 253 -7.68 19.52 -20.52
N ARG A 254 -7.30 20.77 -20.19
CA ARG A 254 -6.53 21.67 -21.07
C ARG A 254 -5.14 21.12 -21.45
N ASP A 255 -4.53 20.37 -20.55
CA ASP A 255 -3.25 19.68 -20.75
C ASP A 255 -3.42 18.27 -21.39
N GLY A 256 -4.61 17.95 -21.93
CA GLY A 256 -4.88 16.72 -22.67
C GLY A 256 -4.82 15.45 -21.81
N GLY A 257 -5.20 15.57 -20.53
CA GLY A 257 -5.14 14.48 -19.55
C GLY A 257 -3.72 14.09 -19.10
N ARG A 258 -2.68 14.78 -19.60
CA ARG A 258 -1.25 14.44 -19.39
C ARG A 258 -0.95 12.95 -19.67
N VAL A 259 -1.58 12.39 -20.71
CA VAL A 259 -1.48 10.94 -21.01
C VAL A 259 -0.16 10.62 -21.73
N ARG A 260 0.83 10.11 -20.98
CA ARG A 260 2.09 9.59 -21.52
C ARG A 260 1.93 8.14 -21.94
N MET A 261 1.51 7.93 -23.18
CA MET A 261 1.54 6.62 -23.82
C MET A 261 2.91 6.35 -24.46
N ALA A 262 3.45 5.15 -24.27
CA ALA A 262 4.69 4.69 -24.90
C ALA A 262 4.58 3.23 -25.35
N ILE A 263 5.29 2.91 -26.43
CA ILE A 263 5.57 1.54 -26.85
C ILE A 263 7.01 1.26 -26.40
N SER A 264 7.15 0.40 -25.39
CA SER A 264 8.44 0.00 -24.82
C SER A 264 8.71 -1.47 -25.16
N GLY A 265 9.98 -1.84 -25.34
CA GLY A 265 10.32 -3.21 -25.65
C GLY A 265 11.81 -3.46 -25.77
N TRP A 266 12.15 -4.68 -26.16
CA TRP A 266 13.53 -5.15 -26.19
C TRP A 266 13.89 -5.83 -27.50
N PHE A 267 15.14 -5.64 -27.92
CA PHE A 267 15.80 -6.53 -28.87
C PHE A 267 16.61 -7.56 -28.10
N HIS A 268 16.47 -8.82 -28.47
CA HIS A 268 17.14 -9.94 -27.83
C HIS A 268 18.42 -10.36 -28.53
N ILE A 269 19.21 -11.18 -27.83
CA ILE A 269 20.22 -12.06 -28.44
C ILE A 269 19.56 -12.87 -29.58
N PRO A 270 20.20 -12.99 -30.77
CA PRO A 270 19.67 -13.78 -31.89
C PRO A 270 19.33 -15.21 -31.46
N GLN A 271 18.34 -15.81 -32.11
CA GLN A 271 17.78 -17.12 -31.78
C GLN A 271 18.28 -18.22 -32.74
N ILE A 272 18.07 -19.49 -32.39
CA ILE A 272 18.53 -20.64 -33.20
C ILE A 272 18.03 -20.52 -34.65
N GLY A 273 18.98 -20.40 -35.60
CA GLY A 273 18.72 -20.23 -37.03
C GLY A 273 18.59 -18.78 -37.52
N GLU A 274 18.86 -17.79 -36.67
CA GLU A 274 19.08 -16.39 -37.09
C GLU A 274 20.57 -16.10 -37.34
N ASP A 275 20.85 -15.06 -38.13
CA ASP A 275 22.22 -14.60 -38.32
C ASP A 275 22.82 -14.05 -37.00
N GLY A 276 24.08 -14.38 -36.75
CA GLY A 276 24.77 -14.03 -35.51
C GLY A 276 24.32 -14.79 -34.26
N TRP A 277 23.55 -15.88 -34.38
CA TRP A 277 23.31 -16.81 -33.25
C TRP A 277 24.62 -17.46 -32.78
N VAL A 278 24.75 -17.64 -31.46
CA VAL A 278 25.88 -18.30 -30.81
C VAL A 278 25.32 -19.24 -29.73
N GLU A 279 25.75 -20.50 -29.77
CA GLU A 279 25.36 -21.53 -28.79
C GLU A 279 25.82 -21.16 -27.38
N GLY A 280 24.95 -21.35 -26.37
CA GLY A 280 25.23 -21.01 -24.98
C GLY A 280 25.19 -19.51 -24.63
N ALA A 281 24.87 -18.62 -25.58
CA ALA A 281 24.93 -17.17 -25.36
C ALA A 281 23.74 -16.62 -24.57
N GLU A 282 22.54 -17.15 -24.78
CA GLU A 282 21.32 -16.78 -24.04
C GLU A 282 21.37 -17.35 -22.61
N GLU A 283 21.83 -18.58 -22.47
CA GLU A 283 22.03 -19.28 -21.20
C GLU A 283 23.14 -18.62 -20.37
N LYS A 284 24.20 -18.10 -21.01
CA LYS A 284 25.24 -17.30 -20.35
C LYS A 284 24.74 -15.91 -19.96
N ALA A 285 23.89 -15.27 -20.77
CA ALA A 285 23.30 -13.99 -20.41
C ALA A 285 22.33 -14.13 -19.23
N ALA A 286 21.44 -15.11 -19.26
CA ALA A 286 20.49 -15.40 -18.19
C ALA A 286 21.18 -15.79 -16.87
N LYS A 287 22.29 -16.56 -16.96
CA LYS A 287 23.16 -16.79 -15.80
C LYS A 287 23.78 -15.48 -15.31
N ASN A 288 24.36 -14.68 -16.18
CA ASN A 288 24.96 -13.41 -15.78
C ASN A 288 23.96 -12.43 -15.16
N SER A 289 22.68 -12.40 -15.56
CA SER A 289 21.66 -11.54 -14.92
C SER A 289 21.40 -11.96 -13.47
N GLY A 290 20.96 -13.20 -13.22
CA GLY A 290 20.66 -13.64 -11.85
C GLY A 290 21.91 -13.72 -10.97
N LEU A 291 23.03 -14.19 -11.53
CA LEU A 291 24.28 -14.37 -10.78
C LEU A 291 24.90 -13.03 -10.37
N MET A 292 24.89 -12.01 -11.24
CA MET A 292 25.50 -10.70 -10.94
C MET A 292 24.62 -9.81 -10.05
N GLN A 293 23.33 -10.15 -9.91
CA GLN A 293 22.40 -9.55 -8.95
C GLN A 293 22.54 -10.17 -7.54
N LEU A 294 23.16 -11.35 -7.42
CA LEU A 294 23.31 -12.11 -6.17
C LEU A 294 24.76 -12.26 -5.65
N GLN A 295 25.80 -12.30 -6.51
CA GLN A 295 27.11 -12.81 -6.10
C GLN A 295 27.94 -11.92 -5.16
N GLY A 296 27.97 -10.61 -5.41
CA GLY A 296 28.71 -9.69 -4.54
C GLY A 296 27.79 -9.22 -3.42
N ASN A 297 27.95 -9.76 -2.21
CA ASN A 297 27.14 -9.49 -0.98
C ASN A 297 26.51 -8.08 -1.04
N PRO A 298 25.22 -7.95 -1.43
CA PRO A 298 24.71 -6.66 -1.92
C PRO A 298 24.68 -5.59 -0.82
N ASP A 299 24.36 -6.02 0.40
CA ASP A 299 23.98 -5.15 1.51
C ASP A 299 25.19 -4.43 2.13
N GLN A 300 26.42 -4.87 1.83
CA GLN A 300 27.61 -4.12 2.24
C GLN A 300 27.67 -2.70 1.64
N TYR A 301 26.96 -2.46 0.54
CA TYR A 301 26.86 -1.16 -0.13
C TYR A 301 25.60 -0.37 0.22
N ASP A 302 24.61 -1.03 0.82
CA ASP A 302 23.37 -0.43 1.28
C ASP A 302 23.62 0.56 2.42
N ARG A 303 22.76 1.58 2.52
CA ARG A 303 22.70 2.51 3.65
C ARG A 303 21.22 2.77 3.94
N PRO A 304 20.75 2.73 5.20
CA PRO A 304 21.49 2.33 6.40
C PRO A 304 22.04 0.90 6.33
N GLU A 305 23.20 0.68 6.95
CA GLU A 305 23.64 -0.68 7.32
C GLU A 305 22.82 -1.13 8.52
N ALA A 306 22.47 -2.41 8.62
CA ALA A 306 22.00 -2.99 9.88
C ALA A 306 23.07 -2.83 10.98
N ARG A 307 22.64 -2.46 12.18
CA ARG A 307 23.46 -2.28 13.40
C ARG A 307 22.72 -2.74 14.65
N PRO A 308 22.31 -4.03 14.73
CA PRO A 308 21.67 -4.56 15.92
C PRO A 308 22.55 -4.36 17.16
N VAL A 309 21.94 -3.80 18.20
CA VAL A 309 22.52 -3.63 19.53
C VAL A 309 21.98 -4.75 20.40
N THR A 310 22.85 -5.69 20.76
CA THR A 310 22.55 -6.82 21.64
C THR A 310 22.05 -6.33 23.01
N VAL A 311 21.04 -7.00 23.54
CA VAL A 311 20.55 -6.85 24.90
C VAL A 311 21.37 -7.76 25.80
N GLU A 312 22.07 -7.18 26.78
CA GLU A 312 22.73 -7.96 27.83
C GLU A 312 21.66 -8.69 28.67
N PRO A 313 21.72 -10.02 28.84
CA PRO A 313 20.80 -10.76 29.70
C PRO A 313 20.92 -10.29 31.15
N SER A 314 19.81 -10.01 31.82
CA SER A 314 19.81 -9.69 33.25
C SER A 314 20.11 -10.94 34.07
N GLU A 315 21.14 -10.88 34.94
CA GLU A 315 21.57 -11.98 35.83
C GLU A 315 20.47 -12.49 36.80
N SER A 316 19.31 -11.84 36.85
CA SER A 316 18.12 -12.21 37.64
C SER A 316 17.19 -13.23 36.97
N SER A 317 17.40 -13.58 35.69
CA SER A 317 16.49 -14.42 34.88
C SER A 317 16.46 -15.92 35.22
N GLN A 318 16.79 -16.31 36.46
CA GLN A 318 16.76 -17.72 36.91
C GLN A 318 15.56 -18.07 37.82
N GLU A 319 14.77 -17.10 38.29
CA GLU A 319 13.61 -17.35 39.15
C GLU A 319 12.37 -16.53 38.71
N SER A 320 11.53 -17.12 37.85
CA SER A 320 10.06 -16.98 37.75
C SER A 320 9.35 -15.61 37.70
N ASP A 321 10.04 -14.47 37.79
CA ASP A 321 9.41 -13.15 37.67
C ASP A 321 9.09 -12.86 36.19
N GLU A 322 7.79 -12.81 35.86
CA GLU A 322 7.27 -12.23 34.61
C GLU A 322 7.77 -10.78 34.42
N PHE A 323 7.71 -10.24 33.19
CA PHE A 323 8.25 -8.93 32.82
C PHE A 323 7.49 -7.71 33.40
N MET A 324 7.27 -7.69 34.72
CA MET A 324 6.52 -6.68 35.45
C MET A 324 7.23 -5.32 35.43
N LEU A 325 6.46 -4.27 35.10
CA LEU A 325 6.88 -2.88 35.19
C LEU A 325 6.77 -2.40 36.65
N ASP A 326 7.88 -1.92 37.22
CA ASP A 326 7.86 -1.32 38.57
C ASP A 326 7.40 0.16 38.57
N GLU A 327 7.25 0.75 39.76
CA GLU A 327 6.79 2.15 39.90
C GLU A 327 7.71 3.16 39.19
N ALA A 328 9.03 2.91 39.13
CA ALA A 328 9.99 3.77 38.45
C ALA A 328 10.02 3.53 36.94
N ASP A 329 9.79 2.29 36.49
CA ASP A 329 9.58 1.97 35.08
C ASP A 329 8.33 2.67 34.54
N LEU A 330 7.23 2.64 35.29
CA LEU A 330 5.99 3.37 34.97
C LEU A 330 6.21 4.90 35.00
N GLU A 331 6.91 5.44 36.00
CA GLU A 331 7.23 6.89 36.08
C GLU A 331 8.14 7.36 34.92
N PHE A 332 8.95 6.47 34.36
CA PHE A 332 9.69 6.73 33.12
C PHE A 332 8.77 6.66 31.89
N LEU A 333 7.99 5.59 31.73
CA LEU A 333 7.13 5.39 30.55
C LEU A 333 6.05 6.47 30.41
N LEU A 334 5.45 6.93 31.51
CA LEU A 334 4.46 8.02 31.53
C LEU A 334 4.95 9.36 30.94
N ARG A 335 6.28 9.52 30.76
CA ARG A 335 6.88 10.70 30.11
C ARG A 335 6.77 10.66 28.58
N TYR A 336 6.43 9.50 28.02
CA TYR A 336 6.45 9.21 26.59
C TYR A 336 5.19 8.50 26.09
N ILE A 337 4.73 7.46 26.79
CA ILE A 337 3.59 6.60 26.43
C ILE A 337 2.30 7.13 27.05
N ALA A 338 1.19 7.08 26.32
CA ALA A 338 -0.13 7.45 26.81
C ALA A 338 -0.58 6.49 27.95
N PRO A 339 -1.09 6.99 29.09
CA PRO A 339 -1.37 6.18 30.28
C PRO A 339 -2.24 4.94 30.05
N THR A 340 -3.15 4.99 29.06
CA THR A 340 -4.00 3.86 28.65
C THR A 340 -3.19 2.59 28.40
N TYR A 341 -2.10 2.70 27.65
CA TYR A 341 -1.22 1.57 27.27
C TYR A 341 -0.27 1.12 28.39
N LEU A 342 -0.38 1.71 29.58
CA LEU A 342 0.34 1.29 30.79
C LEU A 342 -0.59 0.64 31.83
N THR A 343 -1.86 0.41 31.47
CA THR A 343 -2.82 -0.33 32.31
C THR A 343 -2.77 -1.83 32.00
N PRO A 344 -2.81 -2.73 33.02
CA PRO A 344 -2.78 -4.18 32.80
C PRO A 344 -3.87 -4.66 31.83
N ASP A 345 -5.13 -4.26 32.06
CA ASP A 345 -6.30 -4.59 31.22
C ASP A 345 -6.15 -4.21 29.73
N THR A 346 -5.27 -3.25 29.41
CA THR A 346 -5.01 -2.83 28.01
C THR A 346 -3.79 -3.55 27.45
N LEU A 347 -2.75 -3.77 28.25
CA LEU A 347 -1.58 -4.56 27.87
C LEU A 347 -1.94 -6.02 27.60
N GLU A 348 -2.82 -6.61 28.41
CA GLU A 348 -3.37 -7.95 28.23
C GLU A 348 -4.07 -8.08 26.86
N ARG A 349 -4.98 -7.16 26.53
CA ARG A 349 -5.68 -7.14 25.23
C ARG A 349 -4.77 -6.89 24.03
N VAL A 350 -3.73 -6.07 24.20
CA VAL A 350 -2.70 -5.85 23.17
C VAL A 350 -1.94 -7.15 22.91
N ALA A 351 -1.58 -7.88 23.96
CA ALA A 351 -0.89 -9.17 23.87
C ALA A 351 -1.78 -10.29 23.32
N GLU A 352 -3.05 -10.39 23.74
CA GLU A 352 -4.05 -11.31 23.18
C GLU A 352 -4.21 -11.09 21.66
N HIS A 353 -4.44 -9.85 21.22
CA HIS A 353 -4.63 -9.54 19.81
C HIS A 353 -3.36 -9.78 18.98
N PHE A 354 -2.17 -9.48 19.52
CA PHE A 354 -0.91 -9.76 18.85
C PHE A 354 -0.61 -11.26 18.75
N GLU A 355 -0.97 -12.06 19.76
CA GLU A 355 -0.85 -13.52 19.76
C GLU A 355 -1.83 -14.19 18.76
N GLU A 356 -3.03 -13.62 18.56
CA GLU A 356 -3.99 -14.09 17.56
C GLU A 356 -3.61 -13.72 16.11
N ASN A 357 -3.02 -12.54 15.88
CA ASN A 357 -2.89 -11.96 14.53
C ASN A 357 -1.43 -11.74 14.07
N PHE A 358 -0.45 -12.04 14.93
CA PHE A 358 0.99 -11.77 14.78
C PHE A 358 1.33 -10.31 14.42
N SER A 359 0.37 -9.40 14.57
CA SER A 359 0.44 -8.00 14.21
C SER A 359 -0.57 -7.20 15.02
N ILE A 360 -0.28 -5.93 15.28
CA ILE A 360 -1.22 -4.99 15.90
C ILE A 360 -0.92 -3.55 15.48
N THR A 361 -1.97 -2.72 15.42
CA THR A 361 -1.85 -1.26 15.31
C THR A 361 -2.32 -0.59 16.60
N VAL A 362 -1.46 0.23 17.19
CA VAL A 362 -1.65 0.91 18.47
C VAL A 362 -1.70 2.43 18.23
N PRO A 363 -2.90 3.02 18.06
CA PRO A 363 -3.07 4.46 17.84
C PRO A 363 -2.95 5.26 19.14
N GLY A 364 -2.48 6.51 19.06
CA GLY A 364 -2.35 7.39 20.22
C GLY A 364 -1.27 6.97 21.22
N ILE A 365 -0.31 6.14 20.81
CA ILE A 365 0.66 5.49 21.71
C ILE A 365 1.53 6.50 22.49
N LEU A 366 1.95 7.61 21.87
CA LEU A 366 2.69 8.68 22.56
C LEU A 366 1.72 9.57 23.33
N CYS A 367 2.07 9.93 24.57
CA CYS A 367 1.27 10.88 25.36
C CYS A 367 1.27 12.27 24.71
N ALA A 368 0.15 13.00 24.80
CA ALA A 368 -0.08 14.27 24.12
C ALA A 368 1.12 15.24 24.24
N LYS A 369 1.58 15.51 25.46
CA LYS A 369 2.74 16.38 25.74
C LYS A 369 4.02 16.01 24.97
N PHE A 370 4.27 14.72 24.72
CA PHE A 370 5.40 14.30 23.87
C PHE A 370 5.05 14.44 22.39
N ALA A 371 3.86 14.01 21.99
CA ALA A 371 3.34 14.09 20.63
C ALA A 371 3.32 15.54 20.10
N ASP A 372 2.81 16.51 20.86
CA ASP A 372 2.73 17.93 20.47
C ASP A 372 4.12 18.53 20.20
N ARG A 373 5.09 18.18 21.04
CA ARG A 373 6.49 18.57 20.89
C ARG A 373 7.12 17.93 19.66
N LEU A 374 6.80 16.67 19.36
CA LEU A 374 7.20 15.98 18.14
C LEU A 374 6.55 16.61 16.90
N ARG A 375 5.26 16.96 16.95
CA ARG A 375 4.51 17.59 15.84
C ARG A 375 5.14 18.93 15.46
N THR A 376 5.26 19.81 16.45
CA THR A 376 5.91 21.13 16.32
C THR A 376 7.31 21.01 15.70
N TYR A 377 8.07 19.98 16.07
CA TYR A 377 9.42 19.73 15.55
C TYR A 377 9.44 19.23 14.10
N VAL A 378 8.51 18.34 13.75
CA VAL A 378 8.39 17.78 12.39
C VAL A 378 7.90 18.85 11.41
N GLU A 379 6.86 19.61 11.78
CA GLU A 379 6.32 20.71 10.97
C GLU A 379 7.37 21.80 10.68
N ALA A 380 8.19 22.15 11.68
CA ALA A 380 9.32 23.07 11.48
C ALA A 380 10.39 22.53 10.52
N GLN A 381 10.56 21.20 10.44
CA GLN A 381 11.42 20.56 9.45
C GLN A 381 10.75 20.34 8.08
N GLU A 382 9.43 20.35 7.97
CA GLU A 382 8.72 20.41 6.68
C GLU A 382 8.80 21.81 6.07
N ALA A 383 8.59 22.85 6.88
CA ALA A 383 8.72 24.26 6.49
C ALA A 383 10.15 24.65 6.05
N THR A 384 11.16 23.85 6.42
CA THR A 384 12.57 24.09 6.06
C THR A 384 12.94 23.37 4.75
N PRO A 385 13.15 24.09 3.62
CA PRO A 385 13.38 23.46 2.33
C PRO A 385 14.74 22.75 2.22
N LEU A 386 14.70 21.46 1.88
CA LEU A 386 15.88 20.63 1.71
C LEU A 386 16.58 20.86 0.35
N PRO A 387 17.93 20.75 0.27
CA PRO A 387 18.66 20.72 -0.99
C PRO A 387 18.19 19.62 -1.95
N GLN A 388 18.29 19.84 -3.26
CA GLN A 388 17.94 18.83 -4.25
C GLN A 388 18.93 17.66 -4.29
N GLU A 389 20.23 17.93 -4.19
CA GLU A 389 21.31 16.93 -4.14
C GLU A 389 21.41 16.24 -2.78
N SER A 390 21.52 14.92 -2.79
CA SER A 390 21.78 14.09 -1.61
C SER A 390 23.08 14.48 -0.91
N SER A 391 24.13 14.80 -1.68
CA SER A 391 25.43 15.25 -1.14
C SER A 391 25.37 16.59 -0.40
N ALA A 392 24.33 17.41 -0.64
CA ALA A 392 24.14 18.69 0.01
C ALA A 392 23.25 18.59 1.26
N ILE A 393 22.32 17.62 1.29
CA ILE A 393 21.54 17.26 2.48
C ILE A 393 22.48 16.74 3.58
N GLU A 394 23.35 15.79 3.23
CA GLU A 394 24.33 15.13 4.12
C GLU A 394 25.40 16.08 4.70
N LYS A 395 25.53 17.31 4.16
CA LYS A 395 26.45 18.34 4.65
C LYS A 395 25.77 19.45 5.45
N LYS A 396 24.45 19.61 5.32
CA LYS A 396 23.68 20.73 5.88
C LYS A 396 22.71 20.32 6.99
N SER A 397 22.35 19.05 7.08
CA SER A 397 21.37 18.51 8.03
C SER A 397 21.92 17.27 8.75
N ALA A 398 21.21 16.78 9.77
CA ALA A 398 21.51 15.49 10.39
C ALA A 398 21.11 14.28 9.52
N TRP A 399 20.28 14.49 8.49
CA TRP A 399 19.75 13.45 7.62
C TRP A 399 20.79 12.91 6.63
N LYS A 400 20.80 11.58 6.48
CA LYS A 400 21.56 10.84 5.45
C LYS A 400 20.61 10.28 4.41
N VAL A 401 21.11 10.00 3.21
CA VAL A 401 20.29 9.47 2.12
C VAL A 401 20.54 7.98 1.93
N ALA A 402 19.46 7.20 2.08
CA ALA A 402 19.45 5.76 1.85
C ALA A 402 19.75 5.43 0.38
N ARG A 403 20.38 4.27 0.16
CA ARG A 403 20.91 3.83 -1.15
C ARG A 403 21.15 2.32 -1.11
N PRO A 404 21.23 1.61 -2.25
CA PRO A 404 21.08 2.11 -3.62
C PRO A 404 19.61 2.33 -4.01
N PRO A 405 19.31 3.29 -4.91
CA PRO A 405 17.93 3.58 -5.33
C PRO A 405 17.21 2.40 -6.02
N HIS A 406 17.91 1.37 -6.52
CA HIS A 406 17.26 0.15 -7.02
C HIS A 406 16.77 -0.81 -5.91
N LYS A 407 16.88 -0.42 -4.63
CA LYS A 407 16.31 -1.08 -3.46
C LYS A 407 15.54 -0.10 -2.58
N GLN A 408 16.14 1.05 -2.29
CA GLN A 408 15.65 1.98 -1.28
C GLN A 408 16.15 3.41 -1.50
N ARG A 409 15.28 4.38 -1.24
CA ARG A 409 15.63 5.81 -1.19
C ARG A 409 14.73 6.50 -0.17
N TYR A 410 15.31 6.97 0.93
CA TYR A 410 14.65 7.83 1.92
C TYR A 410 15.71 8.66 2.67
N LEU A 411 15.29 9.62 3.47
CA LEU A 411 16.16 10.27 4.45
C LEU A 411 16.13 9.50 5.77
N TYR A 412 17.29 9.30 6.39
CA TYR A 412 17.38 8.59 7.67
C TYR A 412 18.30 9.24 8.72
N GLN A 413 18.03 8.94 9.99
CA GLN A 413 18.90 9.16 11.15
C GLN A 413 18.95 7.87 12.00
N ARG A 414 20.01 7.69 12.79
CA ARG A 414 20.21 6.53 13.69
C ARG A 414 20.80 6.98 15.03
N PRO A 415 20.69 6.18 16.10
CA PRO A 415 21.37 6.44 17.38
C PRO A 415 22.86 6.76 17.18
N GLY A 416 23.35 7.79 17.87
CA GLY A 416 24.74 8.24 17.82
C GLY A 416 25.16 8.96 16.53
N ASP A 417 24.27 9.17 15.55
CA ASP A 417 24.56 10.06 14.43
C ASP A 417 24.56 11.52 14.89
N SER A 418 25.59 12.28 14.47
CA SER A 418 25.92 13.60 15.04
C SER A 418 24.95 14.72 14.63
N SER A 419 23.79 14.76 15.26
CA SER A 419 22.93 15.94 15.31
C SER A 419 23.65 17.11 16.01
N LYS A 420 23.27 18.35 15.65
CA LYS A 420 23.69 19.58 16.36
C LYS A 420 22.56 20.14 17.23
N ASP A 421 21.59 19.29 17.52
CA ASP A 421 20.30 19.63 18.07
C ASP A 421 20.01 18.65 19.20
N ASP A 422 20.49 19.01 20.39
CA ASP A 422 20.39 18.20 21.59
C ASP A 422 18.98 18.20 22.21
N ASN A 423 18.01 18.89 21.60
CA ASN A 423 16.63 18.99 22.05
C ASN A 423 15.64 18.36 21.03
N SER A 424 16.15 17.55 20.10
CA SER A 424 15.39 16.84 19.07
C SER A 424 14.53 15.69 19.65
N PRO A 425 13.20 15.72 19.54
CA PRO A 425 12.34 14.62 20.00
C PRO A 425 12.58 13.31 19.23
N ILE A 426 13.05 13.38 17.97
CA ILE A 426 13.44 12.20 17.18
C ILE A 426 14.69 11.54 17.77
N LYS A 427 15.66 12.33 18.22
CA LYS A 427 16.82 11.83 18.98
C LYS A 427 16.39 11.21 20.30
N GLU A 428 15.42 11.81 20.98
CA GLU A 428 14.86 11.29 22.24
C GLU A 428 14.15 9.94 22.06
N LEU A 429 13.42 9.74 20.95
CA LEU A 429 12.86 8.43 20.58
C LEU A 429 13.97 7.38 20.34
N LEU A 430 14.99 7.73 19.54
CA LEU A 430 16.06 6.82 19.12
C LEU A 430 17.07 6.48 20.23
N GLU A 431 17.38 7.42 21.12
CA GLU A 431 18.47 7.30 22.10
C GLU A 431 17.98 7.16 23.55
N VAL A 432 16.69 7.43 23.85
CA VAL A 432 16.14 7.39 25.22
C VAL A 432 14.94 6.46 25.35
N LEU A 433 13.87 6.63 24.57
CA LEU A 433 12.66 5.81 24.73
C LEU A 433 12.85 4.37 24.24
N LEU A 434 12.97 4.19 22.92
CA LEU A 434 12.89 2.88 22.28
C LEU A 434 14.02 1.89 22.67
N PRO A 435 15.27 2.32 22.97
CA PRO A 435 16.31 1.39 23.43
C PRO A 435 16.25 1.05 24.95
N SER A 436 15.38 1.73 25.73
CA SER A 436 15.35 1.59 27.20
C SER A 436 14.95 0.18 27.67
N ARG A 437 15.35 -0.18 28.90
CA ARG A 437 14.83 -1.38 29.59
C ARG A 437 13.30 -1.30 29.72
N GLN A 438 12.79 -0.11 30.00
CA GLN A 438 11.39 0.18 30.26
C GLN A 438 10.52 -0.07 29.03
N PHE A 439 10.91 0.49 27.87
CA PHE A 439 10.19 0.25 26.61
C PHE A 439 10.31 -1.21 26.19
N ARG A 440 11.47 -1.86 26.41
CA ARG A 440 11.64 -3.28 26.14
C ARG A 440 10.73 -4.16 27.00
N ALA A 441 10.64 -3.90 28.31
CA ALA A 441 9.72 -4.63 29.18
C ALA A 441 8.26 -4.47 28.72
N TRP A 442 7.83 -3.24 28.41
CA TRP A 442 6.51 -2.97 27.82
C TRP A 442 6.29 -3.73 26.51
N LEU A 443 7.28 -3.76 25.61
CA LEU A 443 7.21 -4.47 24.33
C LEU A 443 7.10 -5.99 24.52
N GLN A 444 7.92 -6.56 25.41
CA GLN A 444 7.90 -8.00 25.72
C GLN A 444 6.58 -8.42 26.39
N MET A 445 5.95 -7.56 27.19
CA MET A 445 4.58 -7.77 27.67
C MET A 445 3.57 -7.72 26.51
N ALA A 446 3.69 -6.73 25.63
CA ALA A 446 2.78 -6.49 24.51
C ALA A 446 2.85 -7.54 23.38
N THR A 447 3.94 -8.31 23.28
CA THR A 447 4.14 -9.31 22.20
C THR A 447 4.48 -10.72 22.71
N LYS A 448 4.55 -10.94 24.02
CA LYS A 448 4.91 -12.22 24.67
C LYS A 448 6.26 -12.84 24.22
N SER A 449 7.16 -12.03 23.66
CA SER A 449 8.43 -12.48 23.05
C SER A 449 9.63 -11.80 23.70
N THR A 450 10.66 -12.56 24.12
CA THR A 450 11.91 -12.01 24.67
C THR A 450 12.74 -11.32 23.59
N VAL A 451 13.31 -10.14 23.85
CA VAL A 451 14.09 -9.37 22.86
C VAL A 451 15.61 -9.55 23.08
N GLU A 452 16.29 -10.20 22.13
CA GLU A 452 17.75 -10.41 22.13
C GLU A 452 18.54 -9.20 21.62
N SER A 453 18.01 -8.44 20.65
CA SER A 453 18.69 -7.25 20.11
C SER A 453 17.73 -6.26 19.45
N HIS A 454 18.22 -5.06 19.14
CA HIS A 454 17.43 -4.02 18.45
C HIS A 454 18.27 -3.18 17.49
N ASP A 455 17.72 -2.84 16.31
CA ASP A 455 18.20 -1.74 15.45
C ASP A 455 17.06 -0.72 15.26
N LEU A 456 17.41 0.57 15.18
CA LEU A 456 16.46 1.69 15.21
C LEU A 456 16.84 2.76 14.19
N VAL A 457 15.89 3.13 13.32
CA VAL A 457 16.09 4.10 12.25
C VAL A 457 14.90 5.06 12.17
N ALA A 458 15.14 6.35 12.40
CA ALA A 458 14.16 7.38 12.05
C ALA A 458 14.22 7.63 10.54
N ARG A 459 13.06 7.63 9.86
CA ARG A 459 12.94 7.79 8.41
C ARG A 459 12.05 8.99 8.06
N ARG A 460 12.40 9.69 6.98
CA ARG A 460 11.60 10.71 6.32
C ARG A 460 11.57 10.42 4.82
N PHE A 461 10.39 10.13 4.29
CA PHE A 461 10.16 9.81 2.88
C PHE A 461 9.63 11.06 2.17
N ARG A 462 10.50 11.72 1.40
CA ARG A 462 10.15 12.94 0.66
C ARG A 462 9.21 12.65 -0.51
N ARG A 463 8.16 13.47 -0.61
CA ARG A 463 7.23 13.43 -1.75
C ARG A 463 7.90 13.63 -3.10
N GLY A 464 7.47 12.85 -4.09
CA GLY A 464 8.03 12.79 -5.43
C GLY A 464 9.41 12.12 -5.53
N LYS A 465 9.95 11.53 -4.45
CA LYS A 465 11.31 10.96 -4.43
C LYS A 465 11.44 9.58 -3.80
N ASP A 466 10.87 9.37 -2.62
CA ASP A 466 11.35 8.36 -1.68
C ASP A 466 10.39 7.16 -1.51
N TYR A 467 10.98 5.98 -1.24
CA TYR A 467 10.37 4.66 -1.24
C TYR A 467 11.31 3.59 -0.62
N THR A 468 10.78 2.41 -0.31
CA THR A 468 11.54 1.15 -0.41
C THR A 468 10.87 0.22 -1.43
N LEU A 469 11.63 -0.72 -1.95
CA LEU A 469 11.12 -1.87 -2.69
C LEU A 469 10.86 -3.04 -1.72
N ALA A 470 10.19 -4.09 -2.22
CA ALA A 470 9.93 -5.31 -1.47
C ALA A 470 11.25 -6.03 -1.15
N THR A 471 11.50 -6.29 0.14
CA THR A 471 12.58 -7.16 0.60
C THR A 471 12.02 -8.29 1.45
N GLY A 472 12.64 -9.47 1.41
CA GLY A 472 12.40 -10.57 2.37
C GLY A 472 13.17 -10.40 3.68
N HIS A 473 13.28 -11.48 4.46
CA HIS A 473 14.07 -11.56 5.69
C HIS A 473 14.67 -12.97 5.86
N ASP A 474 15.97 -13.14 5.60
CA ASP A 474 16.64 -14.43 5.76
C ASP A 474 17.05 -14.66 7.23
N GLY A 475 16.29 -15.48 7.97
CA GLY A 475 16.66 -15.87 9.34
C GLY A 475 15.52 -16.41 10.19
N LYS A 476 15.71 -16.31 11.52
CA LYS A 476 14.66 -16.53 12.53
C LYS A 476 13.54 -15.48 12.36
N PRO A 477 12.29 -15.77 12.77
CA PRO A 477 11.27 -14.72 12.89
C PRO A 477 11.75 -13.58 13.78
N ARG A 478 11.48 -12.32 13.39
CA ARG A 478 11.84 -11.13 14.16
C ARG A 478 10.65 -10.20 14.34
N LEU A 479 10.65 -9.45 15.43
CA LEU A 479 9.63 -8.44 15.70
C LEU A 479 10.02 -7.12 15.02
N GLU A 480 9.21 -6.63 14.09
CA GLU A 480 9.37 -5.32 13.48
C GLU A 480 8.39 -4.30 14.07
N LEU A 481 8.83 -3.06 14.19
CA LEU A 481 8.07 -1.93 14.75
C LEU A 481 8.07 -0.77 13.76
N ASN A 482 6.95 -0.07 13.62
CA ASN A 482 6.88 1.21 12.92
C ASN A 482 6.07 2.23 13.71
N LEU A 483 6.74 3.23 14.29
CA LEU A 483 6.11 4.36 14.96
C LEU A 483 5.93 5.52 13.95
N GLY A 484 4.75 5.61 13.35
CA GLY A 484 4.34 6.68 12.45
C GLY A 484 4.02 7.99 13.17
N PHE A 485 4.57 9.09 12.68
CA PHE A 485 4.29 10.46 13.13
C PHE A 485 4.25 11.43 11.95
N THR A 486 3.49 11.06 10.92
CA THR A 486 3.23 11.91 9.76
C THR A 486 2.11 12.91 10.12
N PRO A 487 2.37 14.24 10.14
CA PRO A 487 1.41 15.22 10.69
C PRO A 487 0.38 15.72 9.66
N THR A 488 0.55 15.39 8.38
CA THR A 488 -0.35 15.81 7.30
C THR A 488 -1.41 14.75 7.06
N SER A 489 -2.62 15.17 6.65
CA SER A 489 -3.70 14.27 6.22
C SER A 489 -3.64 13.96 4.71
N GLY A 490 -4.60 13.19 4.20
CA GLY A 490 -4.73 12.78 2.79
C GLY A 490 -3.91 11.55 2.43
N TRP A 491 -3.77 10.61 3.36
CA TRP A 491 -3.00 9.36 3.18
C TRP A 491 -3.87 8.10 3.13
N GLY A 492 -5.20 8.23 3.27
CA GLY A 492 -6.14 7.10 3.28
C GLY A 492 -6.42 6.47 4.65
N ASP A 493 -5.90 7.04 5.75
CA ASP A 493 -6.17 6.59 7.14
C ASP A 493 -7.37 7.32 7.78
N GLU A 494 -8.11 8.13 7.00
CA GLU A 494 -9.17 9.02 7.48
C GLU A 494 -10.49 8.25 7.75
N VAL A 495 -10.49 7.51 8.86
CA VAL A 495 -11.69 7.46 9.71
C VAL A 495 -11.87 8.84 10.36
N GLU A 496 -13.09 9.36 10.32
CA GLU A 496 -13.47 10.64 10.94
C GLU A 496 -12.94 10.72 12.37
N ALA A 497 -12.16 11.76 12.67
CA ALA A 497 -11.83 12.10 14.05
C ALA A 497 -13.04 12.83 14.64
N ASP A 498 -13.57 12.33 15.75
CA ASP A 498 -14.53 13.07 16.58
C ASP A 498 -13.77 14.24 17.26
N ASP A 499 -13.55 15.33 16.52
CA ASP A 499 -12.96 16.61 17.00
C ASP A 499 -13.97 17.37 17.90
N ASP A 500 -14.45 16.72 18.96
CA ASP A 500 -15.23 17.32 20.06
C ASP A 500 -14.31 18.16 20.98
N ASP A 501 -13.70 19.22 20.44
CA ASP A 501 -12.78 20.14 21.15
C ASP A 501 -12.88 21.62 20.68
N GLU A 502 -14.07 22.07 20.22
CA GLU A 502 -14.42 23.50 20.08
C GLU A 502 -15.23 24.02 21.30
N ASP A 503 -14.55 24.26 22.42
CA ASP A 503 -15.14 24.94 23.59
C ASP A 503 -15.30 26.46 23.33
N GLU A 504 -16.54 26.94 23.21
CA GLU A 504 -16.89 28.36 22.94
C GLU A 504 -16.70 29.28 24.16
N ASP A 505 -15.54 29.92 24.31
CA ASP A 505 -15.31 31.01 25.29
C ASP A 505 -15.69 32.41 24.68
N GLU A 506 -16.97 32.61 24.29
CA GLU A 506 -17.52 33.95 24.04
C GLU A 506 -17.88 34.66 25.35
N ASP A 507 -17.00 35.54 25.85
CA ASP A 507 -17.38 36.56 26.84
C ASP A 507 -16.65 37.89 26.54
N GLY A 508 -17.39 38.91 26.09
CA GLY A 508 -16.83 40.12 25.49
C GLY A 508 -17.35 41.43 26.08
N ASP A 509 -16.45 42.41 26.27
CA ASP A 509 -16.82 43.82 26.43
C ASP A 509 -15.81 44.76 25.74
N GLN A 510 -16.20 46.02 25.57
CA GLN A 510 -15.70 46.96 24.57
C GLN A 510 -14.57 47.87 25.08
N SER A 511 -13.74 48.39 24.16
CA SER A 511 -13.74 49.83 23.78
C SER A 511 -12.38 50.43 23.36
N ASP A 512 -12.49 51.56 22.67
CA ASP A 512 -11.52 52.66 22.47
C ASP A 512 -10.17 52.42 21.77
N ALA A 513 -10.22 52.73 20.47
CA ALA A 513 -9.09 53.00 19.60
C ALA A 513 -8.20 54.18 20.02
N SER A 514 -6.97 54.21 19.50
CA SER A 514 -6.31 55.47 19.11
C SER A 514 -5.32 55.25 17.97
N SER A 515 -4.95 56.33 17.28
CA SER A 515 -4.20 56.35 16.02
C SER A 515 -3.01 57.29 16.08
N GLU A 516 -1.97 57.06 15.25
CA GLU A 516 -1.34 58.05 14.35
C GLU A 516 -0.21 57.34 13.55
N ALA A 517 -0.17 57.37 12.20
CA ALA A 517 0.24 58.45 11.27
C ALA A 517 1.78 58.52 11.05
N SER A 518 2.35 58.99 9.92
CA SER A 518 1.84 60.00 8.97
C SER A 518 2.58 60.06 7.61
N THR A 519 1.84 60.34 6.51
CA THR A 519 2.23 61.19 5.32
C THR A 519 3.42 60.79 4.40
N VAL A 520 3.55 61.18 3.11
CA VAL A 520 2.81 62.08 2.16
C VAL A 520 3.12 61.62 0.69
N ARG A 521 2.13 61.43 -0.22
CA ARG A 521 1.69 62.31 -1.36
C ARG A 521 2.77 62.73 -2.39
N ASN A 522 2.56 62.86 -3.71
CA ASN A 522 1.40 62.97 -4.65
C ASN A 522 1.75 62.26 -6.00
N GLY A 523 0.89 62.05 -7.01
CA GLY A 523 -0.54 62.35 -7.24
C GLY A 523 -0.97 62.07 -8.71
N ALA A 524 -2.26 62.20 -9.04
CA ALA A 524 -2.84 61.96 -10.40
C ALA A 524 -3.26 63.29 -11.10
N PRO A 525 -3.77 63.30 -12.37
CA PRO A 525 -5.20 62.98 -12.62
C PRO A 525 -5.52 62.30 -14.00
N ALA A 526 -6.81 62.06 -14.25
CA ALA A 526 -7.36 61.31 -15.40
C ALA A 526 -7.84 62.18 -16.60
N ALA A 527 -8.20 61.54 -17.74
CA ALA A 527 -9.58 61.52 -18.32
C ALA A 527 -9.70 61.43 -19.88
N ASN A 528 -10.74 60.70 -20.34
CA ASN A 528 -11.56 60.88 -21.58
C ASN A 528 -10.94 60.86 -23.02
N GLY A 529 -11.69 60.39 -24.04
CA GLY A 529 -11.24 60.58 -25.45
C GLY A 529 -11.90 59.86 -26.66
N LYS A 530 -13.23 59.80 -26.78
CA LYS A 530 -14.03 59.30 -27.94
C LYS A 530 -13.49 59.45 -29.41
N ALA A 531 -13.62 58.34 -30.18
CA ALA A 531 -14.45 58.17 -31.42
C ALA A 531 -13.93 58.32 -32.89
N LYS A 532 -14.38 57.35 -33.73
CA LYS A 532 -14.66 57.36 -35.21
C LYS A 532 -13.43 57.47 -36.17
N SER A 533 -13.48 57.08 -37.46
CA SER A 533 -14.61 56.89 -38.41
C SER A 533 -14.37 55.91 -39.60
N GLY A 534 -15.42 55.20 -40.04
CA GLY A 534 -15.76 54.87 -41.45
C GLY A 534 -14.91 53.84 -42.24
N GLY A 535 -15.41 53.17 -43.30
CA GLY A 535 -16.80 53.08 -43.80
C GLY A 535 -16.94 53.00 -45.35
N VAL A 536 -17.95 52.25 -45.84
CA VAL A 536 -18.46 52.09 -47.24
C VAL A 536 -17.81 50.92 -48.04
N SER A 537 -18.49 49.78 -48.36
CA SER A 537 -19.64 49.47 -49.28
C SER A 537 -19.28 49.34 -50.78
N SER A 538 -19.90 48.52 -51.65
CA SER A 538 -20.89 47.40 -51.53
C SER A 538 -21.17 46.75 -52.91
N LYS A 539 -22.06 45.73 -52.96
CA LYS A 539 -22.69 45.05 -54.12
C LYS A 539 -21.82 44.05 -54.90
N GLU A 540 -22.19 42.78 -55.12
CA GLU A 540 -23.45 42.12 -55.58
C GLU A 540 -23.59 41.96 -57.10
N LYS A 541 -23.61 40.68 -57.55
CA LYS A 541 -24.54 40.12 -58.55
C LYS A 541 -24.48 38.59 -58.49
N GLY A 542 -25.60 37.91 -58.78
CA GLY A 542 -25.70 36.44 -58.68
C GLY A 542 -26.59 35.80 -59.76
N LYS A 543 -26.96 34.53 -59.52
CA LYS A 543 -27.54 33.51 -60.43
C LYS A 543 -26.49 32.79 -61.30
N GLY A 544 -26.46 31.45 -61.40
CA GLY A 544 -27.21 30.43 -60.63
C GLY A 544 -27.26 29.04 -61.29
N LYS A 545 -27.85 28.07 -60.56
CA LYS A 545 -28.20 26.65 -60.90
C LYS A 545 -27.11 25.56 -60.91
N GLU A 546 -27.38 24.55 -60.07
CA GLU A 546 -27.22 23.08 -60.28
C GLU A 546 -25.81 22.49 -60.51
N LYS A 547 -25.42 21.35 -59.93
CA LYS A 547 -26.13 20.31 -59.14
C LYS A 547 -25.19 19.69 -58.10
N ALA A 548 -25.74 19.07 -57.06
CA ALA A 548 -24.99 18.27 -56.07
C ALA A 548 -25.70 16.92 -55.82
N PRO A 549 -24.96 15.92 -55.33
CA PRO A 549 -25.51 14.99 -54.34
C PRO A 549 -24.62 14.83 -53.09
N ALA A 550 -25.28 14.53 -51.97
CA ALA A 550 -24.81 13.97 -50.70
C ALA A 550 -23.30 13.96 -50.36
N LYS A 551 -22.95 14.61 -49.24
CA LYS A 551 -21.94 14.10 -48.30
C LYS A 551 -22.65 13.37 -47.17
N ASN A 552 -22.09 12.25 -46.70
CA ASN A 552 -22.37 11.75 -45.35
C ASN A 552 -21.43 12.47 -44.37
N GLU A 553 -21.91 12.72 -43.16
CA GLU A 553 -21.11 13.25 -42.06
C GLU A 553 -20.49 12.07 -41.26
N PRO A 554 -19.19 12.11 -40.90
CA PRO A 554 -18.60 11.14 -39.98
C PRO A 554 -18.94 11.52 -38.55
N ASN A 555 -19.87 10.78 -37.93
CA ASN A 555 -20.17 10.92 -36.50
C ASN A 555 -19.17 10.09 -35.67
N GLY A 556 -17.98 10.64 -35.43
CA GLY A 556 -17.02 10.11 -34.46
C GLY A 556 -17.10 10.90 -33.17
N LYS A 557 -17.50 10.25 -32.07
CA LYS A 557 -17.24 10.76 -30.72
C LYS A 557 -15.97 10.09 -30.21
N ASP A 558 -15.07 10.90 -29.66
CA ASP A 558 -13.88 10.40 -28.99
C ASP A 558 -14.23 9.48 -27.82
N LYS A 559 -13.43 8.42 -27.63
CA LYS A 559 -13.28 7.81 -26.31
C LYS A 559 -12.40 8.73 -25.48
N GLU A 560 -13.05 9.48 -24.62
CA GLU A 560 -12.46 10.27 -23.55
C GLU A 560 -11.98 9.30 -22.44
N TRP A 561 -10.79 9.54 -21.89
CA TRP A 561 -10.18 8.67 -20.88
C TRP A 561 -10.34 9.31 -19.50
N THR A 562 -11.57 9.32 -19.01
CA THR A 562 -11.99 9.98 -17.76
C THR A 562 -13.08 9.19 -17.05
N GLU A 563 -13.14 9.34 -15.72
CA GLU A 563 -14.25 8.91 -14.85
C GLU A 563 -14.39 7.39 -14.64
N GLU A 564 -13.34 6.80 -14.05
CA GLU A 564 -13.56 6.03 -12.80
C GLU A 564 -13.80 7.04 -11.66
N GLU A 565 -14.54 6.65 -10.62
CA GLU A 565 -15.01 7.56 -9.57
C GLU A 565 -13.83 8.08 -8.70
N GLU A 566 -13.98 9.28 -8.12
CA GLU A 566 -12.91 9.94 -7.37
C GLU A 566 -12.65 9.25 -6.02
N GLU A 567 -11.84 8.19 -6.01
CA GLU A 567 -11.02 7.87 -4.83
C GLU A 567 -10.18 9.10 -4.48
N GLU A 568 -10.15 9.49 -3.20
CA GLU A 568 -9.32 10.61 -2.75
C GLU A 568 -7.85 10.29 -3.01
N GLY A 569 -7.28 10.97 -4.01
CA GLY A 569 -6.20 10.41 -4.84
C GLY A 569 -5.01 9.86 -4.06
N GLU A 570 -4.91 8.53 -4.01
CA GLU A 570 -3.90 7.76 -3.28
C GLU A 570 -2.47 8.28 -3.54
N VAL A 571 -1.88 8.92 -2.53
CA VAL A 571 -0.54 9.51 -2.61
C VAL A 571 0.60 8.53 -2.29
N GLY A 572 0.26 7.26 -2.05
CA GLY A 572 1.21 6.23 -1.64
C GLY A 572 1.75 6.45 -0.23
N GLY A 573 3.01 6.06 0.03
CA GLY A 573 3.63 6.17 1.35
C GLY A 573 3.11 5.19 2.40
N HIS A 574 2.11 4.36 2.11
CA HIS A 574 1.69 3.27 2.99
C HIS A 574 2.78 2.21 3.17
N GLU A 575 2.74 1.54 4.32
CA GLU A 575 3.53 0.36 4.62
C GLU A 575 2.72 -0.90 4.29
N VAL A 576 3.38 -1.88 3.67
CA VAL A 576 2.80 -3.15 3.27
C VAL A 576 3.69 -4.28 3.78
N TYR A 577 3.05 -5.30 4.36
CA TYR A 577 3.60 -6.64 4.49
C TYR A 577 2.73 -7.59 3.67
N MET A 578 3.34 -8.51 2.94
CA MET A 578 2.65 -9.45 2.06
C MET A 578 3.37 -10.80 2.02
N ALA A 579 2.64 -11.85 1.67
CA ALA A 579 3.26 -13.15 1.44
C ALA A 579 4.24 -13.07 0.26
N GLY A 580 5.41 -13.70 0.42
CA GLY A 580 6.27 -14.05 -0.71
C GLY A 580 5.62 -15.19 -1.51
N ASP A 581 5.73 -15.10 -2.83
CA ASP A 581 5.14 -16.08 -3.74
C ASP A 581 6.12 -17.24 -4.02
N ASP A 582 5.60 -18.47 -4.04
CA ASP A 582 6.37 -19.70 -4.30
C ASP A 582 6.50 -20.00 -5.81
N ASP A 583 5.65 -19.39 -6.67
CA ASP A 583 5.63 -19.64 -8.11
C ASP A 583 6.55 -18.68 -8.90
N ASP A 584 7.59 -19.25 -9.52
CA ASP A 584 8.65 -18.65 -10.38
C ASP A 584 8.17 -17.71 -11.53
N ASN A 585 6.86 -17.53 -11.70
CA ASN A 585 6.21 -17.08 -12.92
C ASN A 585 5.30 -15.84 -12.73
N GLU A 586 5.04 -15.43 -11.47
CA GLU A 586 4.22 -14.26 -11.13
C GLU A 586 5.07 -13.16 -10.44
N ASP A 587 4.52 -11.95 -10.34
CA ASP A 587 5.23 -10.76 -9.88
C ASP A 587 4.90 -10.53 -8.40
N ALA A 588 5.62 -11.21 -7.51
CA ALA A 588 5.33 -11.34 -6.07
C ALA A 588 5.19 -10.02 -5.27
N ALA A 589 5.48 -8.86 -5.88
CA ALA A 589 5.25 -7.54 -5.30
C ALA A 589 3.94 -6.86 -5.79
N VAL A 590 3.08 -7.58 -6.51
CA VAL A 590 1.72 -7.13 -6.88
C VAL A 590 0.80 -7.24 -5.67
N TYR A 591 0.38 -6.09 -5.15
CA TYR A 591 -0.47 -5.97 -3.97
C TYR A 591 -1.78 -5.22 -4.24
N LYS A 592 -1.97 -4.77 -5.49
CA LYS A 592 -3.23 -4.23 -6.04
C LYS A 592 -3.37 -4.74 -7.46
N SER A 593 -4.28 -5.69 -7.68
CA SER A 593 -4.58 -6.26 -8.99
C SER A 593 -6.09 -6.19 -9.27
N SER A 594 -6.50 -6.24 -10.54
CA SER A 594 -7.93 -6.29 -10.88
C SER A 594 -8.52 -7.70 -10.85
N ALA A 595 -7.82 -8.67 -10.26
CA ALA A 595 -8.18 -10.09 -10.25
C ALA A 595 -8.33 -10.58 -8.80
N ASP A 596 -7.21 -10.64 -8.08
CA ASP A 596 -7.10 -11.19 -6.73
C ASP A 596 -6.17 -10.29 -5.89
N ASP A 597 -6.51 -10.05 -4.62
CA ASP A 597 -5.77 -9.18 -3.68
C ASP A 597 -5.26 -9.97 -2.43
N ASP A 598 -5.41 -11.30 -2.45
CA ASP A 598 -5.32 -12.19 -1.27
C ASP A 598 -3.92 -12.31 -0.63
N ASN A 599 -2.86 -11.75 -1.24
CA ASN A 599 -1.48 -11.87 -0.76
C ASN A 599 -1.09 -10.81 0.30
N VAL A 600 -1.91 -9.78 0.56
CA VAL A 600 -1.58 -8.71 1.54
C VAL A 600 -1.87 -9.17 2.97
N LEU A 601 -0.82 -9.28 3.79
CA LEU A 601 -0.90 -9.72 5.18
C LEU A 601 -1.16 -8.55 6.14
N PHE A 602 -0.59 -7.38 5.88
CA PHE A 602 -0.77 -6.18 6.70
C PHE A 602 -0.59 -4.90 5.86
N PHE A 603 -1.43 -3.90 6.10
CA PHE A 603 -1.39 -2.61 5.42
C PHE A 603 -1.58 -1.47 6.43
N GLN A 604 -0.74 -0.43 6.37
CA GLN A 604 -0.95 0.79 7.14
C GLN A 604 -0.54 2.05 6.35
N ALA A 605 -1.51 2.91 6.06
CA ALA A 605 -1.35 4.26 5.56
C ALA A 605 -0.42 5.11 6.46
N ALA A 606 0.17 6.18 5.92
CA ALA A 606 0.98 7.09 6.73
C ALA A 606 0.08 7.89 7.68
N ALA A 607 0.38 7.86 8.98
CA ALA A 607 -0.52 8.35 10.02
C ALA A 607 0.22 9.10 11.15
N TRP A 608 -0.55 9.80 11.98
CA TRP A 608 -0.05 10.51 13.16
C TRP A 608 -0.15 9.64 14.42
N ASN A 609 0.95 9.54 15.18
CA ASN A 609 1.01 8.87 16.49
C ASN A 609 0.44 7.43 16.50
N LYS A 610 0.79 6.63 15.48
CA LYS A 610 0.36 5.23 15.32
C LYS A 610 1.60 4.33 15.38
N MET A 611 1.62 3.35 16.29
CA MET A 611 2.66 2.31 16.31
C MET A 611 2.11 1.01 15.76
N THR A 612 2.72 0.45 14.73
CA THR A 612 2.49 -0.93 14.32
C THR A 612 3.57 -1.83 14.91
N LEU A 613 3.19 -3.04 15.27
CA LEU A 613 4.08 -4.15 15.59
C LEU A 613 3.71 -5.32 14.67
N VAL A 614 4.70 -6.01 14.11
CA VAL A 614 4.51 -7.19 13.24
C VAL A 614 5.59 -8.22 13.55
N LEU A 615 5.22 -9.43 13.96
CA LEU A 615 6.14 -10.56 13.96
C LEU A 615 6.29 -11.04 12.52
N ARG A 616 7.54 -11.08 12.04
CA ARG A 616 7.86 -11.29 10.64
C ARG A 616 8.79 -12.48 10.47
N ASP A 617 8.32 -13.46 9.72
CA ASP A 617 9.06 -14.66 9.31
C ASP A 617 9.91 -14.41 8.04
N SER A 618 10.42 -15.49 7.44
CA SER A 618 11.17 -15.44 6.19
C SER A 618 10.30 -15.47 4.93
N GLY A 619 9.05 -15.96 5.01
CA GLY A 619 8.09 -15.90 3.91
C GLY A 619 7.55 -14.49 3.66
N THR A 620 7.49 -13.63 4.68
CA THR A 620 6.89 -12.30 4.58
C THR A 620 7.80 -11.27 3.91
N LEU A 621 7.33 -10.65 2.81
CA LEU A 621 7.90 -9.46 2.18
C LEU A 621 7.41 -8.17 2.87
N ARG A 622 8.21 -7.09 2.84
CA ARG A 622 7.82 -5.75 3.34
C ARG A 622 8.30 -4.65 2.41
N PHE A 623 7.51 -3.58 2.26
CA PHE A 623 7.97 -2.29 1.72
C PHE A 623 7.20 -1.07 2.27
N VAL A 624 7.77 0.13 2.07
CA VAL A 624 7.06 1.41 2.18
C VAL A 624 6.93 2.01 0.78
N LYS A 625 5.69 2.17 0.32
CA LYS A 625 5.34 2.63 -1.02
C LYS A 625 5.92 4.02 -1.34
N TYR A 626 6.21 4.27 -2.61
CA TYR A 626 6.57 5.60 -3.11
C TYR A 626 5.59 6.68 -2.66
N VAL A 627 6.12 7.79 -2.14
CA VAL A 627 5.33 8.99 -1.83
C VAL A 627 5.21 9.83 -3.10
N SER A 628 4.01 9.91 -3.67
CA SER A 628 3.67 10.80 -4.80
C SER A 628 4.01 12.26 -4.47
N ARG A 629 4.40 13.05 -5.47
CA ARG A 629 4.56 14.50 -5.34
C ARG A 629 3.26 15.22 -4.94
N ASN A 630 2.10 14.58 -5.12
CA ASN A 630 0.79 15.10 -4.74
C ASN A 630 0.52 15.05 -3.22
N ALA A 631 1.33 14.33 -2.44
CA ALA A 631 1.19 14.25 -0.98
C ALA A 631 1.24 15.64 -0.31
N LYS A 632 0.40 15.86 0.71
CA LYS A 632 0.29 17.15 1.44
C LYS A 632 1.60 17.49 2.17
N GLY A 633 2.31 16.49 2.71
CA GLY A 633 3.65 16.58 3.32
C GLY A 633 4.60 15.47 2.85
N ASP A 634 5.66 15.22 3.62
CA ASP A 634 6.49 14.01 3.53
C ASP A 634 5.93 12.94 4.51
N ARG A 635 6.25 11.64 4.33
CA ARG A 635 5.97 10.62 5.39
C ARG A 635 7.11 10.60 6.41
N TRP A 636 6.75 10.41 7.68
CA TRP A 636 7.65 10.37 8.83
C TRP A 636 7.37 9.18 9.75
N ASP A 637 8.42 8.44 10.10
CA ASP A 637 8.34 7.37 11.11
C ASP A 637 9.69 7.06 11.79
N VAL A 638 9.64 6.19 12.81
CA VAL A 638 10.79 5.41 13.29
C VAL A 638 10.47 3.93 13.07
N SER A 639 11.30 3.25 12.28
CA SER A 639 11.27 1.79 12.19
C SER A 639 12.25 1.19 13.20
N GLY A 640 11.80 0.15 13.90
CA GLY A 640 12.63 -0.76 14.66
C GLY A 640 12.62 -2.17 14.07
N SER A 641 13.71 -2.90 14.29
CA SER A 641 13.81 -4.34 14.07
C SER A 641 14.40 -4.98 15.33
N PHE A 642 13.72 -5.98 15.87
CA PHE A 642 14.06 -6.64 17.13
C PHE A 642 14.18 -8.13 16.91
N GLU A 643 15.39 -8.67 17.05
CA GLU A 643 15.61 -10.12 17.05
C GLU A 643 15.11 -10.70 18.38
N ILE A 644 14.42 -11.84 18.34
CA ILE A 644 13.76 -12.45 19.50
C ILE A 644 14.29 -13.85 19.80
N GLU A 645 14.13 -14.27 21.05
CA GLU A 645 14.46 -15.62 21.52
C GLU A 645 13.52 -16.65 20.87
N GLU A 646 14.07 -17.80 20.46
CA GLU A 646 13.25 -18.93 19.99
C GLU A 646 12.59 -19.60 21.20
N GLN A 647 11.27 -19.62 21.22
CA GLN A 647 10.51 -20.48 22.14
C GLN A 647 10.68 -21.93 21.68
N GLU A 648 11.33 -22.77 22.50
CA GLU A 648 11.35 -24.22 22.25
C GLU A 648 9.96 -24.79 22.50
N ASP A 649 9.25 -25.22 21.44
CA ASP A 649 7.94 -25.86 21.53
C ASP A 649 7.96 -27.02 22.54
N GLU A 650 7.24 -26.89 23.67
CA GLU A 650 7.26 -27.90 24.73
C GLU A 650 6.69 -29.26 24.29
N ASP A 651 5.91 -29.29 23.21
CA ASP A 651 5.28 -30.49 22.65
C ASP A 651 6.30 -31.55 22.17
N GLU A 652 7.53 -31.18 21.77
CA GLU A 652 8.58 -32.17 21.45
C GLU A 652 9.20 -32.85 22.69
N ARG A 653 8.88 -32.42 23.92
CA ARG A 653 9.31 -33.10 25.16
C ARG A 653 8.35 -34.19 25.65
N GLY A 654 7.40 -34.60 24.81
CA GLY A 654 6.59 -35.80 24.99
C GLY A 654 7.30 -37.14 24.66
N GLU A 655 7.19 -38.12 25.55
CA GLU A 655 7.53 -39.56 25.34
C GLU A 655 8.96 -39.95 24.88
N ARG A 656 9.95 -39.91 25.79
CA ARG A 656 11.03 -40.94 25.76
C ARG A 656 11.56 -41.47 27.10
N SER A 657 10.68 -41.69 28.08
CA SER A 657 11.03 -42.40 29.31
C SER A 657 11.16 -43.93 29.09
N GLY A 658 12.28 -44.39 28.53
CA GLY A 658 12.58 -45.81 28.26
C GLY A 658 13.96 -46.25 28.75
N ALA A 659 14.01 -46.89 29.92
CA ALA A 659 15.26 -47.39 30.51
C ALA A 659 15.81 -48.66 29.80
N PRO A 660 17.14 -48.90 29.79
CA PRO A 660 17.78 -49.76 28.79
C PRO A 660 17.92 -51.25 29.18
N VAL A 661 17.78 -52.14 28.20
CA VAL A 661 18.11 -53.58 28.33
C VAL A 661 18.70 -54.16 27.02
N GLY A 662 20.01 -54.47 27.01
CA GLY A 662 20.41 -55.86 26.73
C GLY A 662 21.13 -56.31 25.45
N VAL A 663 22.37 -55.83 25.21
CA VAL A 663 23.55 -56.60 24.67
C VAL A 663 23.56 -57.13 23.20
N LEU A 664 24.79 -57.28 22.65
CA LEU A 664 25.21 -57.91 21.37
C LEU A 664 24.96 -57.07 20.11
N ASP A 665 25.83 -56.95 19.09
CA ASP A 665 27.21 -57.39 18.78
C ASP A 665 27.68 -56.54 17.55
N ASP A 666 28.95 -56.30 17.16
CA ASP A 666 30.32 -56.58 17.67
C ASP A 666 31.37 -55.70 16.88
N SER A 667 32.66 -55.76 17.25
CA SER A 667 33.91 -55.42 16.51
C SER A 667 34.29 -53.98 16.05
N GLU A 668 35.31 -53.45 16.74
CA GLU A 668 36.59 -52.87 16.22
C GLU A 668 36.62 -51.74 15.14
N GLU A 669 37.11 -50.56 15.56
CA GLU A 669 37.84 -49.60 14.70
C GLU A 669 39.37 -49.85 14.79
N GLU A 670 40.15 -49.72 13.70
CA GLU A 670 41.49 -49.10 13.70
C GLU A 670 42.02 -48.73 12.28
N GLU A 671 42.74 -47.61 12.22
CA GLU A 671 43.82 -47.18 11.29
C GLU A 671 43.91 -47.59 9.78
N PHE A 672 43.73 -46.56 8.91
CA PHE A 672 44.83 -45.91 8.12
C PHE A 672 45.21 -46.39 6.67
N LYS A 673 45.78 -45.42 5.91
CA LYS A 673 46.55 -45.51 4.63
C LYS A 673 45.87 -45.94 3.31
N GLY A 674 45.16 -44.98 2.70
CA GLY A 674 45.63 -44.16 1.55
C GLY A 674 46.26 -44.77 0.28
N PHE A 675 46.14 -44.04 -0.84
CA PHE A 675 46.91 -44.26 -2.09
C PHE A 675 47.45 -42.95 -2.68
N SER A 676 48.64 -42.97 -3.26
CA SER A 676 49.29 -41.81 -3.91
C SER A 676 50.34 -42.23 -4.94
N SER A 677 50.20 -41.77 -6.19
CA SER A 677 51.27 -41.43 -7.16
C SER A 677 50.61 -41.03 -8.50
N SER A 678 51.03 -40.04 -9.30
CA SER A 678 52.24 -39.18 -9.42
C SER A 678 53.15 -39.56 -10.60
N ASP A 679 53.29 -38.63 -11.55
CA ASP A 679 54.49 -38.41 -12.36
C ASP A 679 54.89 -36.93 -12.17
N THR A 680 55.96 -36.62 -11.41
CA THR A 680 57.39 -36.53 -11.82
C THR A 680 57.72 -35.29 -12.68
N ILE A 681 58.86 -34.58 -12.53
CA ILE A 681 60.07 -34.85 -11.73
C ILE A 681 60.83 -33.54 -11.36
N SER A 682 61.40 -33.46 -10.14
CA SER A 682 62.70 -32.84 -9.73
C SER A 682 63.07 -31.39 -10.17
N LYS A 683 63.90 -30.58 -9.47
CA LYS A 683 64.81 -30.77 -8.31
C LYS A 683 65.33 -29.37 -7.89
N TYR A 684 65.46 -29.08 -6.60
CA TYR A 684 66.75 -28.92 -5.90
C TYR A 684 66.53 -28.47 -4.44
N SER A 685 67.47 -28.86 -3.57
CA SER A 685 67.58 -28.55 -2.14
C SER A 685 68.49 -27.30 -1.93
N ASP A 686 68.52 -26.58 -0.80
CA ASP A 686 69.13 -27.03 0.47
C ASP A 686 69.18 -25.92 1.57
N ILE A 687 69.04 -26.34 2.84
CA ILE A 687 69.90 -25.97 4.01
C ILE A 687 69.74 -24.61 4.80
N ILE A 688 69.43 -24.78 6.11
CA ILE A 688 69.93 -24.11 7.35
C ILE A 688 69.10 -23.11 8.22
N SER A 689 69.10 -23.44 9.53
CA SER A 689 68.98 -22.71 10.82
C SER A 689 67.88 -21.67 11.16
N LEU A 690 66.97 -22.17 11.99
CA LEU A 690 66.51 -21.67 13.31
C LEU A 690 67.32 -20.61 14.10
N GLN A 691 66.59 -20.00 15.06
CA GLN A 691 66.99 -19.47 16.40
C GLN A 691 67.35 -17.98 16.63
N SER A 692 66.29 -17.16 16.79
CA SER A 692 65.84 -16.51 18.04
C SER A 692 66.70 -15.54 18.90
N PHE A 693 65.99 -14.47 19.35
CA PHE A 693 66.05 -13.71 20.62
C PHE A 693 66.87 -12.40 20.83
N HIS A 694 66.17 -11.46 21.48
CA HIS A 694 66.60 -10.38 22.40
C HIS A 694 67.12 -8.98 21.93
N HIS A 695 66.17 -8.01 21.97
CA HIS A 695 66.13 -6.88 22.94
C HIS A 695 66.68 -5.46 22.58
N THR A 696 65.96 -4.45 23.10
CA THR A 696 66.33 -3.01 23.33
C THR A 696 66.61 -2.03 22.17
N SER A 697 65.64 -1.12 21.98
CA SER A 697 65.76 0.36 22.00
C SER A 697 66.96 1.09 21.35
N GLN A 698 66.69 2.01 20.40
CA GLN A 698 66.75 3.48 20.61
C GLN A 698 66.37 4.35 19.38
N CYS A 699 66.15 5.64 19.63
CA CYS A 699 65.66 6.67 18.71
C CYS A 699 66.63 7.10 17.61
N LYS A 700 66.10 7.74 16.55
CA LYS A 700 66.36 9.18 16.26
C LYS A 700 65.51 9.78 15.13
N ILE A 701 65.13 11.05 15.33
CA ILE A 701 64.57 11.98 14.32
C ILE A 701 65.42 13.25 14.37
N PRO A 702 65.76 13.91 13.24
CA PRO A 702 66.44 15.21 13.25
C PRO A 702 65.46 16.39 13.19
N THR A 703 65.63 17.35 14.12
CA THR A 703 64.97 18.68 14.11
C THR A 703 65.67 19.63 13.09
N THR A 704 65.23 20.86 12.81
CA THR A 704 65.34 22.03 13.71
C THR A 704 64.77 23.30 13.06
N THR A 705 64.26 24.24 13.88
CA THR A 705 64.38 25.73 13.81
C THR A 705 63.04 26.47 13.94
N LEU A 706 62.89 27.62 14.63
CA LEU A 706 63.22 28.04 16.01
C LEU A 706 62.55 29.42 16.29
N LEU A 707 62.77 29.99 17.48
CA LEU A 707 62.51 31.39 17.92
C LEU A 707 61.04 31.73 18.32
N ILE A 708 60.74 32.41 19.44
CA ILE A 708 61.55 32.82 20.60
C ILE A 708 60.67 33.06 21.87
N SER A 709 61.25 32.81 23.07
CA SER A 709 61.02 33.34 24.46
C SER A 709 59.81 34.25 24.82
N ASN A 710 59.26 34.33 26.05
CA ASN A 710 59.59 33.88 27.45
C ASN A 710 58.36 34.21 28.37
N SER A 711 58.21 33.95 29.69
CA SER A 711 58.71 32.97 30.70
C SER A 711 58.15 33.27 32.13
N ILE A 712 58.19 32.29 33.07
CA ILE A 712 58.17 32.43 34.58
C ILE A 712 56.81 32.84 35.25
N LEU A 713 56.34 32.34 36.42
CA LEU A 713 56.85 31.45 37.51
C LEU A 713 55.73 30.50 38.08
N MET A 714 56.08 29.50 38.90
CA MET A 714 55.19 28.63 39.72
C MET A 714 55.00 29.13 41.18
N GLN A 715 53.93 28.69 41.89
CA GLN A 715 53.98 27.75 43.05
C GLN A 715 52.60 27.47 43.70
N SER A 716 52.56 26.69 44.79
CA SER A 716 51.42 25.86 45.26
C SER A 716 50.99 26.11 46.72
N ALA A 717 49.75 25.72 47.09
CA ALA A 717 49.36 25.13 48.41
C ALA A 717 47.85 24.80 48.52
N THR A 718 47.50 23.88 49.44
CA THR A 718 46.13 23.58 49.94
C THR A 718 46.03 23.98 51.42
N PRO A 719 44.83 24.24 52.03
CA PRO A 719 44.21 23.16 52.85
C PRO A 719 42.67 23.20 53.09
N LYS A 720 42.22 22.12 53.76
CA LYS A 720 40.91 21.71 54.33
C LYS A 720 39.94 22.75 54.98
N ALA A 721 38.66 22.58 54.64
CA ALA A 721 37.45 22.33 55.48
C ALA A 721 37.15 23.04 56.83
N GLN A 722 35.87 23.42 57.05
CA GLN A 722 35.03 23.01 58.20
C GLN A 722 33.52 23.33 57.98
N ALA A 723 32.63 23.07 58.97
CA ALA A 723 31.18 22.81 58.73
C ALA A 723 30.20 23.49 59.71
N THR A 724 28.96 23.73 59.22
CA THR A 724 27.63 23.74 59.92
C THR A 724 27.40 24.69 61.14
N PRO A 725 26.19 24.76 61.74
CA PRO A 725 24.85 25.00 61.15
C PRO A 725 24.03 26.09 61.91
N PHE A 726 22.83 26.44 61.42
CA PHE A 726 21.70 26.84 62.29
C PHE A 726 20.32 26.58 61.63
N ALA A 727 19.25 26.39 62.42
CA ALA A 727 17.90 26.06 61.93
C ALA A 727 16.79 26.43 62.94
N THR A 728 15.51 26.45 62.48
CA THR A 728 14.25 26.48 63.29
C THR A 728 14.01 27.74 64.17
N GLN A 729 12.81 28.15 64.62
CA GLN A 729 11.37 27.81 64.45
C GLN A 729 10.54 29.02 65.00
N PHE A 730 9.20 29.18 64.98
CA PHE A 730 8.03 28.41 64.50
C PHE A 730 6.81 29.36 64.31
N GLY A 731 5.66 28.85 63.82
CA GLY A 731 4.32 29.43 64.06
C GLY A 731 3.66 30.14 62.86
N GLY A 732 2.41 29.87 62.45
CA GLY A 732 1.48 28.79 62.85
C GLY A 732 0.08 29.29 63.26
N ASN A 733 -0.94 29.03 62.43
CA ASN A 733 -2.37 29.00 62.79
C ASN A 733 -3.18 28.33 61.66
N ALA A 734 -4.42 27.89 61.94
CA ALA A 734 -5.21 27.06 61.02
C ALA A 734 -6.72 27.32 61.10
N SER A 735 -7.46 26.72 60.14
CA SER A 735 -8.92 26.60 60.05
C SER A 735 -9.73 27.84 59.67
N THR A 736 -10.43 27.77 58.53
CA THR A 736 -11.90 27.60 58.49
C THR A 736 -12.32 27.22 57.07
N ALA A 737 -13.10 26.14 56.91
CA ALA A 737 -13.66 25.73 55.62
C ALA A 737 -15.04 26.36 55.37
N ARG A 738 -15.42 26.48 54.09
CA ARG A 738 -16.83 26.52 53.67
C ARG A 738 -17.05 25.49 52.57
N THR A 739 -18.19 24.82 52.65
CA THR A 739 -18.56 23.67 51.84
C THR A 739 -19.62 24.04 50.80
N CYS A 740 -19.53 23.41 49.63
CA CYS A 740 -20.69 23.08 48.81
C CYS A 740 -20.55 21.62 48.37
N ALA A 741 -21.49 20.81 48.82
CA ALA A 741 -21.85 19.49 48.30
C ALA A 741 -23.40 19.53 48.18
N VAL A 742 -24.11 18.68 47.44
CA VAL A 742 -23.99 17.22 47.26
C VAL A 742 -24.71 16.84 45.96
N SER A 743 -24.24 15.81 45.24
CA SER A 743 -25.12 14.74 44.70
C SER A 743 -24.29 13.51 44.34
N ILE A 744 -24.72 12.34 44.82
CA ILE A 744 -23.99 11.06 44.68
C ILE A 744 -24.88 10.08 43.90
N GLY A 745 -24.46 9.73 42.68
CA GLY A 745 -24.84 8.48 42.02
C GLY A 745 -23.98 7.32 42.53
N ARG A 746 -24.49 6.08 42.55
CA ARG A 746 -23.80 4.94 43.16
C ARG A 746 -23.24 3.95 42.14
N PHE A 747 -22.10 3.36 42.52
CA PHE A 747 -21.41 2.24 41.87
C PHE A 747 -22.03 0.86 42.17
N PHE A 748 -21.43 -0.18 41.55
CA PHE A 748 -21.65 -1.64 41.68
C PHE A 748 -22.87 -2.21 40.93
N SER A 749 -22.82 -3.43 40.37
CA SER A 749 -21.80 -4.51 40.40
C SER A 749 -21.70 -5.11 38.98
N GLN A 750 -20.53 -5.37 38.37
CA GLN A 750 -19.53 -6.40 38.66
C GLN A 750 -20.08 -7.85 38.73
N SER A 751 -19.39 -8.75 38.01
CA SER A 751 -19.35 -10.22 38.11
C SER A 751 -20.42 -11.08 37.40
N ALA A 752 -19.93 -11.70 36.32
CA ALA A 752 -20.09 -13.08 35.85
C ALA A 752 -21.05 -14.07 36.57
N ARG A 753 -21.60 -15.00 35.79
CA ARG A 753 -22.19 -16.27 36.27
C ARG A 753 -21.82 -17.45 35.39
N VAL A 754 -21.26 -18.49 36.01
CA VAL A 754 -21.16 -19.84 35.44
C VAL A 754 -21.77 -20.84 36.44
N LEU A 755 -22.89 -21.44 36.00
CA LEU A 755 -23.50 -22.70 36.46
C LEU A 755 -24.00 -22.84 37.93
N ASN A 756 -24.79 -23.90 38.13
CA ASN A 756 -25.52 -24.24 39.36
C ASN A 756 -25.00 -25.55 39.97
N THR A 757 -25.17 -25.72 41.29
CA THR A 757 -25.43 -27.05 41.88
C THR A 757 -26.36 -26.98 43.11
N GLU A 758 -27.55 -27.56 42.92
CA GLU A 758 -28.27 -28.45 43.84
C GLU A 758 -28.77 -28.08 45.26
N GLU A 759 -30.08 -28.33 45.42
CA GLU A 759 -30.82 -28.94 46.55
C GLU A 759 -31.28 -28.18 47.84
N SER A 760 -32.59 -28.39 48.08
CA SER A 760 -33.31 -28.51 49.37
C SER A 760 -33.78 -27.25 50.11
N GLY A 761 -34.99 -27.33 50.71
CA GLY A 761 -35.58 -26.31 51.59
C GLY A 761 -37.08 -26.06 51.35
N ASP A 762 -37.95 -26.67 52.17
CA ASP A 762 -39.41 -26.69 51.97
C ASP A 762 -40.18 -25.58 52.74
N ALA A 763 -41.46 -25.40 52.38
CA ALA A 763 -42.59 -24.95 53.23
C ALA A 763 -42.85 -23.45 53.64
N GLN A 764 -43.97 -22.93 53.10
CA GLN A 764 -45.17 -22.38 53.82
C GLN A 764 -45.37 -20.88 54.17
N ALA A 765 -46.68 -20.54 54.32
CA ALA A 765 -47.32 -19.27 54.76
C ALA A 765 -47.08 -18.03 53.85
N VAL A 766 -48.02 -17.43 53.12
CA VAL A 766 -49.50 -17.33 53.06
C VAL A 766 -50.23 -16.48 54.12
N ASP A 767 -50.68 -15.30 53.65
CA ASP A 767 -51.99 -14.65 53.84
C ASP A 767 -52.46 -14.16 55.23
N ASN A 768 -52.47 -12.83 55.46
CA ASN A 768 -53.73 -12.04 55.47
C ASN A 768 -53.56 -10.52 55.68
N ALA A 769 -54.18 -9.71 54.81
CA ALA A 769 -54.73 -8.38 55.12
C ALA A 769 -55.69 -7.96 53.99
N LEU A 770 -57.01 -7.99 54.22
CA LEU A 770 -58.02 -7.92 53.15
C LEU A 770 -59.23 -7.03 53.52
N ARG A 771 -59.73 -6.26 52.52
CA ARG A 771 -60.98 -5.44 52.51
C ARG A 771 -60.96 -4.20 53.43
N SER A 772 -61.73 -3.14 53.17
CA SER A 772 -62.89 -2.86 52.25
C SER A 772 -62.91 -1.35 51.93
N ALA A 773 -63.66 -0.77 50.98
CA ALA A 773 -64.62 -1.16 49.92
C ALA A 773 -64.60 0.00 48.87
N SER A 774 -64.78 -0.15 47.55
CA SER A 774 -66.02 -0.43 46.77
C SER A 774 -67.21 0.48 47.13
N GLU A 775 -68.10 0.92 46.24
CA GLU A 775 -68.54 0.46 44.89
C GLU A 775 -68.71 1.70 43.94
N THR A 776 -69.07 1.69 42.64
CA THR A 776 -69.87 0.83 41.72
C THR A 776 -69.40 1.04 40.26
N GLY A 777 -69.61 0.18 39.25
CA GLY A 777 -70.14 -1.20 39.23
C GLY A 777 -70.57 -1.69 37.83
N ALA A 778 -69.90 -2.76 37.32
CA ALA A 778 -70.40 -3.83 36.41
C ALA A 778 -70.96 -3.47 34.99
N THR A 779 -71.15 -4.37 33.99
CA THR A 779 -70.99 -5.84 33.89
C THR A 779 -70.77 -6.33 32.43
N THR A 780 -70.17 -7.52 32.25
CA THR A 780 -70.33 -8.49 31.11
C THR A 780 -69.66 -8.21 29.75
N THR A 781 -69.35 -9.29 29.04
CA THR A 781 -68.73 -9.35 27.70
C THR A 781 -69.72 -9.77 26.59
N LYS A 782 -69.67 -9.10 25.43
CA LYS A 782 -69.75 -9.73 24.08
C LYS A 782 -69.53 -8.74 22.92
N SER A 783 -68.76 -9.21 21.93
CA SER A 783 -68.78 -8.86 20.49
C SER A 783 -69.33 -7.50 20.03
N GLY A 784 -68.44 -6.64 19.50
CA GLY A 784 -68.84 -5.53 18.63
C GLY A 784 -67.63 -4.73 18.14
N ALA A 785 -67.36 -4.74 16.84
CA ALA A 785 -66.47 -3.76 16.21
C ALA A 785 -67.28 -2.50 15.88
N PRO A 786 -66.70 -1.31 16.06
CA PRO A 786 -66.92 -0.26 15.07
C PRO A 786 -65.66 0.58 14.74
N ALA A 787 -65.68 1.12 13.53
CA ALA A 787 -65.08 2.39 13.08
C ALA A 787 -63.63 2.74 13.54
N GLY A 788 -62.72 2.78 12.57
CA GLY A 788 -61.41 3.42 12.74
C GLY A 788 -61.46 4.95 12.68
N ARG A 789 -60.33 5.55 13.02
CA ARG A 789 -59.85 6.87 12.58
C ARG A 789 -58.45 6.60 12.02
N GLU A 790 -58.17 6.77 10.73
CA GLU A 790 -58.01 8.06 10.04
C GLU A 790 -57.02 8.98 10.76
N GLY A 791 -55.85 9.22 10.15
CA GLY A 791 -54.82 10.14 10.64
C GLY A 791 -53.50 9.54 11.15
N GLU A 792 -52.99 8.42 10.62
CA GLU A 792 -51.55 8.11 10.82
C GLU A 792 -50.70 9.20 10.14
N THR A 793 -49.64 9.67 10.82
CA THR A 793 -48.75 10.71 10.29
C THR A 793 -47.93 10.19 9.09
N PRO A 794 -47.88 10.93 7.96
CA PRO A 794 -47.25 10.47 6.72
C PRO A 794 -45.72 10.58 6.71
N HIS A 795 -45.07 10.55 7.88
CA HIS A 795 -43.65 10.87 8.10
C HIS A 795 -42.94 9.76 8.87
N GLY A 796 -43.25 8.51 8.51
CA GLY A 796 -42.61 7.32 9.08
C GLY A 796 -41.30 6.98 8.37
N ILE A 797 -40.26 6.78 9.16
CA ILE A 797 -38.99 6.14 8.80
C ILE A 797 -39.06 4.67 9.21
N PHE A 798 -38.52 3.80 8.37
CA PHE A 798 -38.31 2.39 8.61
C PHE A 798 -36.80 2.13 8.67
N ILE A 799 -36.35 1.49 9.75
CA ILE A 799 -34.94 1.30 10.07
C ILE A 799 -34.65 -0.20 10.10
N ARG A 800 -33.60 -0.64 9.39
CA ARG A 800 -33.12 -2.03 9.34
C ARG A 800 -31.67 -2.14 9.84
N ASN A 801 -31.25 -3.38 10.08
CA ASN A 801 -29.90 -3.76 10.48
C ASN A 801 -29.46 -3.18 11.84
N MET A 802 -30.42 -2.99 12.73
CA MET A 802 -30.18 -2.58 14.11
C MET A 802 -29.58 -3.74 14.92
N VAL A 803 -28.88 -3.41 16.01
CA VAL A 803 -28.52 -4.40 17.05
C VAL A 803 -29.79 -4.93 17.72
N PHE A 804 -29.76 -6.17 18.22
CA PHE A 804 -30.97 -6.82 18.79
C PHE A 804 -31.36 -6.27 20.17
N ASP A 805 -30.42 -5.71 20.92
CA ASP A 805 -30.69 -4.97 22.16
C ASP A 805 -31.09 -3.50 21.94
N ALA A 806 -31.35 -3.12 20.68
CA ALA A 806 -31.97 -1.85 20.35
C ALA A 806 -33.30 -1.66 21.09
N THR A 807 -33.39 -0.57 21.84
CA THR A 807 -34.61 -0.12 22.53
C THR A 807 -35.33 0.96 21.71
N GLU A 808 -36.59 1.16 22.03
CA GLU A 808 -37.40 2.28 21.54
C GLU A 808 -36.80 3.63 21.96
N GLU A 809 -36.11 3.69 23.10
CA GLU A 809 -35.42 4.86 23.63
C GLU A 809 -34.20 5.24 22.78
N HIS A 810 -33.32 4.30 22.42
CA HIS A 810 -32.16 4.61 21.57
C HIS A 810 -32.59 5.11 20.17
N LEU A 811 -33.68 4.55 19.63
CA LEU A 811 -34.27 5.02 18.37
C LEU A 811 -34.90 6.42 18.49
N LYS A 812 -35.27 6.88 19.69
CA LYS A 812 -35.67 8.27 19.91
C LYS A 812 -34.43 9.18 19.93
N GLU A 813 -33.44 8.83 20.75
CA GLU A 813 -32.20 9.61 20.96
C GLU A 813 -31.45 9.92 19.65
N ILE A 814 -31.24 8.92 18.79
CA ILE A 814 -30.55 9.11 17.50
C ILE A 814 -31.34 10.06 16.58
N PHE A 815 -32.66 9.93 16.52
CA PHE A 815 -33.50 10.67 15.56
C PHE A 815 -33.91 12.06 16.06
N GLU A 816 -33.87 12.29 17.37
CA GLU A 816 -34.17 13.58 18.00
C GLU A 816 -33.16 14.67 17.62
N LYS A 817 -31.91 14.28 17.28
CA LYS A 817 -30.91 15.18 16.65
C LYS A 817 -31.38 15.80 15.33
N TYR A 818 -32.29 15.15 14.59
CA TYR A 818 -32.69 15.55 13.23
C TYR A 818 -34.09 16.18 13.16
N GLY A 819 -34.92 16.01 14.20
CA GLY A 819 -36.26 16.59 14.28
C GLY A 819 -37.09 16.03 15.44
N THR A 820 -38.33 16.50 15.61
CA THR A 820 -39.16 16.05 16.74
C THR A 820 -39.71 14.64 16.51
N VAL A 821 -39.14 13.64 17.22
CA VAL A 821 -39.62 12.26 17.20
C VAL A 821 -40.98 12.16 17.89
N THR A 822 -42.02 11.92 17.09
CA THR A 822 -43.41 11.75 17.55
C THR A 822 -43.67 10.36 18.12
N ARG A 823 -42.95 9.33 17.61
CA ARG A 823 -43.05 7.94 18.08
C ARG A 823 -41.82 7.12 17.63
N ALA A 824 -41.39 6.19 18.46
CA ALA A 824 -40.53 5.06 18.07
C ALA A 824 -41.23 3.72 18.38
N ALA A 825 -40.83 2.63 17.70
CA ALA A 825 -41.26 1.26 17.98
C ALA A 825 -40.26 0.24 17.39
N VAL A 826 -39.73 -0.67 18.20
CA VAL A 826 -38.88 -1.78 17.75
C VAL A 826 -39.77 -2.98 17.45
N SER A 827 -39.54 -3.65 16.31
CA SER A 827 -40.32 -4.84 15.96
C SER A 827 -39.76 -6.05 16.68
N ARG A 828 -40.55 -6.61 17.61
CA ARG A 828 -40.19 -7.77 18.44
C ARG A 828 -40.94 -9.03 18.01
N ASP A 829 -40.44 -10.20 18.36
CA ASP A 829 -41.05 -11.50 18.06
C ASP A 829 -42.02 -11.97 19.16
N ALA A 830 -42.73 -13.09 18.93
CA ALA A 830 -43.58 -13.74 19.92
C ALA A 830 -42.83 -14.15 21.22
N ARG A 831 -41.49 -14.18 21.19
CA ARG A 831 -40.61 -14.39 22.35
C ARG A 831 -40.10 -13.08 22.99
N GLY A 832 -40.53 -11.91 22.54
CA GLY A 832 -40.12 -10.60 23.07
C GLY A 832 -38.77 -10.04 22.53
N LEU A 833 -37.93 -10.91 21.96
CA LEU A 833 -36.66 -10.54 21.32
C LEU A 833 -36.88 -9.62 20.10
N SER A 834 -35.96 -8.68 19.86
CA SER A 834 -35.98 -7.81 18.68
C SER A 834 -35.80 -8.59 17.37
N LYS A 835 -36.32 -8.03 16.27
CA LYS A 835 -36.10 -8.53 14.90
C LYS A 835 -35.03 -7.74 14.13
N GLY A 836 -34.27 -6.86 14.80
CA GLY A 836 -33.22 -6.04 14.17
C GLY A 836 -33.76 -4.96 13.23
N PHE A 837 -35.04 -4.59 13.37
CA PHE A 837 -35.67 -3.51 12.63
C PHE A 837 -36.73 -2.78 13.48
N GLY A 838 -36.97 -1.51 13.14
CA GLY A 838 -37.85 -0.62 13.88
C GLY A 838 -38.48 0.46 13.00
N PHE A 839 -39.34 1.25 13.60
CA PHE A 839 -40.03 2.36 12.96
C PHE A 839 -39.96 3.61 13.85
N VAL A 840 -39.66 4.75 13.23
CA VAL A 840 -39.66 6.07 13.86
C VAL A 840 -40.62 6.96 13.07
N TRP A 841 -41.36 7.83 13.73
CA TRP A 841 -42.26 8.80 13.08
C TRP A 841 -41.80 10.21 13.47
N MET A 842 -41.42 11.02 12.48
CA MET A 842 -41.04 12.42 12.66
C MET A 842 -42.29 13.32 12.63
N ASN A 843 -42.13 14.56 13.08
CA ASN A 843 -43.19 15.57 13.06
C ASN A 843 -43.38 16.18 11.66
N SER A 844 -42.31 16.25 10.84
CA SER A 844 -42.34 16.77 9.45
C SER A 844 -41.75 15.81 8.42
N ALA A 845 -42.20 15.93 7.16
CA ALA A 845 -41.60 15.26 6.00
C ALA A 845 -40.14 15.67 5.79
N GLU A 846 -39.79 16.92 6.06
CA GLU A 846 -38.46 17.49 5.82
C GLU A 846 -37.46 17.03 6.90
N GLU A 847 -37.92 16.85 8.13
CA GLU A 847 -37.17 16.13 9.18
C GLU A 847 -36.97 14.66 8.77
N SER A 848 -38.04 13.98 8.33
CA SER A 848 -37.97 12.59 7.90
C SER A 848 -37.05 12.37 6.70
N ALA A 849 -36.94 13.34 5.78
CA ALA A 849 -36.06 13.26 4.62
C ALA A 849 -34.58 13.45 5.02
N ARG A 850 -34.27 14.47 5.83
CA ARG A 850 -32.91 14.71 6.33
C ARG A 850 -32.41 13.56 7.21
N ALA A 851 -33.24 13.06 8.11
CA ALA A 851 -32.91 11.89 8.93
C ALA A 851 -32.69 10.61 8.09
N ILE A 852 -33.32 10.47 6.91
CA ILE A 852 -33.03 9.36 5.99
C ILE A 852 -31.73 9.60 5.21
N ALA A 853 -31.36 10.84 4.92
CA ALA A 853 -30.09 11.15 4.25
C ALA A 853 -28.88 10.82 5.15
N GLU A 854 -28.83 11.39 6.36
CA GLU A 854 -27.64 11.28 7.23
C GLU A 854 -27.58 9.96 8.02
N VAL A 855 -28.74 9.38 8.38
CA VAL A 855 -28.79 8.16 9.21
C VAL A 855 -28.89 6.88 8.35
N HIS A 856 -28.78 6.97 7.03
CA HIS A 856 -28.65 5.80 6.17
C HIS A 856 -27.18 5.43 5.96
N GLY A 857 -26.78 4.24 6.44
CA GLY A 857 -25.42 3.74 6.33
C GLY A 857 -24.51 4.12 7.50
N SER A 858 -24.99 4.95 8.43
CA SER A 858 -24.27 5.31 9.66
C SER A 858 -24.07 4.10 10.57
N PHE A 859 -22.98 4.12 11.35
CA PHE A 859 -22.55 3.00 12.18
C PHE A 859 -23.19 3.08 13.58
N TRP A 860 -23.88 2.02 14.01
CA TRP A 860 -24.48 1.95 15.34
C TRP A 860 -24.23 0.61 16.02
N HIS A 861 -23.52 0.63 17.15
CA HIS A 861 -23.11 -0.55 17.93
C HIS A 861 -22.56 -1.70 17.04
N GLY A 862 -21.62 -1.39 16.13
CA GLY A 862 -21.02 -2.38 15.24
C GLY A 862 -21.81 -2.69 13.95
N ARG A 863 -22.93 -2.01 13.66
CA ARG A 863 -23.77 -2.30 12.49
C ARG A 863 -24.15 -1.04 11.71
N ARG A 864 -23.95 -1.04 10.39
CA ARG A 864 -24.49 0.02 9.50
C ARG A 864 -26.02 -0.07 9.43
N ILE A 865 -26.73 0.91 9.98
CA ILE A 865 -28.21 0.94 9.95
C ILE A 865 -28.73 1.46 8.61
N GLN A 866 -29.83 0.88 8.13
CA GLN A 866 -30.44 1.21 6.85
C GLN A 866 -31.79 1.91 7.06
N CYS A 867 -31.82 3.23 6.84
CA CYS A 867 -33.03 4.05 6.96
C CYS A 867 -33.73 4.21 5.61
N ALA A 868 -35.06 4.09 5.59
CA ALA A 868 -35.87 4.23 4.37
C ALA A 868 -37.27 4.76 4.68
N PRO A 869 -37.99 5.37 3.72
CA PRO A 869 -39.38 5.78 3.94
C PRO A 869 -40.30 4.58 4.24
N LYS A 870 -41.16 4.69 5.27
CA LYS A 870 -42.15 3.69 5.68
C LYS A 870 -43.27 3.56 4.62
N THR A 871 -42.96 2.88 3.53
CA THR A 871 -43.95 2.44 2.53
C THR A 871 -44.89 1.40 3.13
N SER A 872 -46.20 1.58 2.91
CA SER A 872 -47.17 0.54 3.25
C SER A 872 -46.94 -0.69 2.35
N PRO A 873 -46.88 -1.92 2.90
CA PRO A 873 -46.52 -3.10 2.11
C PRO A 873 -47.62 -3.46 1.11
N ASN A 874 -47.34 -3.27 -0.18
CA ASN A 874 -48.26 -3.62 -1.25
C ASN A 874 -48.28 -5.16 -1.43
N ALA A 875 -49.38 -5.80 -1.05
CA ALA A 875 -49.43 -7.24 -0.75
C ALA A 875 -49.57 -8.15 -1.99
N SER A 876 -48.80 -7.91 -3.06
CA SER A 876 -48.93 -8.62 -4.34
C SER A 876 -47.61 -9.01 -5.02
N ALA A 877 -46.49 -9.06 -4.28
CA ALA A 877 -45.14 -9.27 -4.84
C ALA A 877 -44.30 -10.31 -4.04
N ARG A 878 -44.91 -11.42 -3.62
CA ARG A 878 -44.21 -12.59 -3.08
C ARG A 878 -44.84 -13.90 -3.55
N THR A 879 -44.02 -14.95 -3.60
CA THR A 879 -44.38 -16.32 -4.04
C THR A 879 -44.73 -16.45 -5.52
N ALA A 880 -43.83 -15.99 -6.38
CA ALA A 880 -43.52 -16.75 -7.60
C ALA A 880 -42.44 -17.76 -7.22
N ALA A 881 -42.73 -19.06 -7.33
CA ALA A 881 -41.69 -20.09 -7.15
C ALA A 881 -40.75 -20.02 -8.36
N GLN A 882 -39.47 -19.72 -8.13
CA GLN A 882 -38.48 -19.68 -9.18
C GLN A 882 -38.20 -21.11 -9.68
N GLU A 883 -38.04 -21.28 -10.99
CA GLU A 883 -37.77 -22.59 -11.57
C GLU A 883 -36.43 -23.13 -11.05
N PRO A 884 -36.30 -24.45 -10.77
CA PRO A 884 -35.08 -24.98 -10.19
C PRO A 884 -33.87 -24.80 -11.11
N THR A 885 -32.84 -24.13 -10.59
CA THR A 885 -31.55 -23.92 -11.25
C THR A 885 -30.44 -24.68 -10.52
N LYS A 886 -29.21 -24.61 -11.03
CA LYS A 886 -28.01 -25.14 -10.36
C LYS A 886 -27.36 -24.14 -9.37
N TYR A 887 -28.04 -23.05 -9.04
CA TYR A 887 -27.52 -21.94 -8.22
C TYR A 887 -28.52 -21.60 -7.11
N ILE A 888 -28.03 -21.42 -5.88
CA ILE A 888 -28.85 -21.14 -4.71
C ILE A 888 -28.37 -19.87 -4.02
N TYR A 889 -29.30 -18.98 -3.70
CA TYR A 889 -29.10 -17.89 -2.75
C TYR A 889 -29.50 -18.35 -1.34
N ILE A 890 -28.62 -18.14 -0.36
CA ILE A 890 -28.81 -18.51 1.04
C ILE A 890 -28.66 -17.24 1.88
N GLY A 891 -29.79 -16.65 2.29
CA GLY A 891 -29.84 -15.45 3.12
C GLY A 891 -30.29 -15.72 4.55
N ASN A 892 -30.32 -14.65 5.36
CA ASN A 892 -30.66 -14.69 6.80
C ASN A 892 -29.67 -15.48 7.67
N ILE A 893 -28.43 -15.66 7.19
CA ILE A 893 -27.33 -16.22 7.95
C ILE A 893 -27.05 -15.30 9.16
N PRO A 894 -26.79 -15.85 10.37
CA PRO A 894 -26.35 -15.04 11.52
C PRO A 894 -25.04 -14.30 11.24
N TYR A 895 -24.96 -13.03 11.66
CA TYR A 895 -23.75 -12.21 11.49
C TYR A 895 -22.57 -12.69 12.35
N GLU A 896 -22.87 -13.40 13.44
CA GLU A 896 -21.91 -14.00 14.36
C GLU A 896 -21.57 -15.47 13.97
N THR A 897 -21.93 -15.94 12.77
CA THR A 897 -21.61 -17.32 12.33
C THR A 897 -20.12 -17.42 12.00
N THR A 898 -19.43 -18.38 12.59
CA THR A 898 -18.01 -18.62 12.30
C THR A 898 -17.80 -19.37 10.97
N ASP A 899 -16.65 -19.19 10.33
CA ASP A 899 -16.31 -19.95 9.12
C ASP A 899 -16.23 -21.46 9.38
N ALA A 900 -15.91 -21.87 10.60
CA ALA A 900 -15.97 -23.27 11.02
C ALA A 900 -17.41 -23.83 10.97
N GLU A 901 -18.44 -23.02 11.27
CA GLU A 901 -19.84 -23.41 11.19
C GLU A 901 -20.39 -23.34 9.75
N LEU A 902 -19.99 -22.33 8.97
CA LEU A 902 -20.31 -22.25 7.55
C LEU A 902 -19.71 -23.44 6.78
N ASN A 903 -18.43 -23.75 6.99
CA ASN A 903 -17.79 -24.92 6.38
C ASN A 903 -18.44 -26.24 6.82
N ARG A 904 -18.87 -26.38 8.10
CA ARG A 904 -19.65 -27.55 8.55
C ARG A 904 -21.00 -27.66 7.83
N LEU A 905 -21.68 -26.54 7.58
CA LEU A 905 -22.94 -26.51 6.84
C LEU A 905 -22.74 -26.92 5.37
N PHE A 906 -21.81 -26.29 4.66
CA PHE A 906 -21.60 -26.53 3.23
C PHE A 906 -20.99 -27.92 2.95
N LYS A 907 -20.14 -28.44 3.84
CA LYS A 907 -19.58 -29.80 3.77
C LYS A 907 -20.63 -30.92 3.96
N SER A 908 -21.87 -30.58 4.32
CA SER A 908 -23.00 -31.53 4.38
C SER A 908 -23.78 -31.68 3.06
N LEU A 909 -23.38 -30.96 2.00
CA LEU A 909 -24.09 -30.88 0.72
C LEU A 909 -23.31 -31.57 -0.40
N ASP A 910 -23.92 -32.55 -1.07
CA ASP A 910 -23.29 -33.26 -2.19
C ASP A 910 -23.22 -32.40 -3.47
N ASN A 911 -22.09 -32.47 -4.18
CA ASN A 911 -21.85 -31.85 -5.50
C ASN A 911 -21.97 -30.31 -5.56
N VAL A 912 -21.61 -29.66 -4.47
CA VAL A 912 -21.23 -28.23 -4.46
C VAL A 912 -19.96 -28.05 -5.29
N VAL A 913 -19.91 -27.00 -6.10
CA VAL A 913 -18.75 -26.58 -6.91
C VAL A 913 -18.03 -25.41 -6.25
N ASP A 914 -18.78 -24.44 -5.73
CA ASP A 914 -18.27 -23.22 -5.09
C ASP A 914 -19.33 -22.66 -4.12
N VAL A 915 -18.88 -21.97 -3.06
CA VAL A 915 -19.74 -21.23 -2.13
C VAL A 915 -19.13 -19.88 -1.79
N ARG A 916 -19.74 -18.82 -2.31
CA ARG A 916 -19.29 -17.44 -2.13
C ARG A 916 -20.13 -16.76 -1.06
N VAL A 917 -19.60 -16.70 0.16
CA VAL A 917 -20.16 -15.89 1.26
C VAL A 917 -19.97 -14.41 0.90
N ALA A 918 -21.02 -13.60 0.99
CA ALA A 918 -20.90 -12.18 0.67
C ALA A 918 -20.34 -11.42 1.88
N VAL A 919 -19.10 -10.95 1.76
CA VAL A 919 -18.40 -10.14 2.78
C VAL A 919 -18.49 -8.65 2.44
N ASP A 920 -18.40 -7.78 3.44
CA ASP A 920 -18.27 -6.33 3.28
C ASP A 920 -16.80 -5.96 3.00
N ARG A 921 -16.53 -5.42 1.81
CA ARG A 921 -15.18 -5.14 1.30
C ARG A 921 -14.39 -4.13 2.14
N VAL A 922 -15.07 -3.29 2.94
CA VAL A 922 -14.39 -2.26 3.76
C VAL A 922 -14.02 -2.78 5.14
N THR A 923 -14.67 -3.85 5.62
CA THR A 923 -14.58 -4.25 7.04
C THR A 923 -14.35 -5.75 7.28
N GLY A 924 -14.37 -6.59 6.26
CA GLY A 924 -14.20 -8.05 6.40
C GLY A 924 -15.40 -8.80 7.02
N TRP A 925 -16.48 -8.11 7.39
CA TRP A 925 -17.62 -8.74 8.07
C TRP A 925 -18.61 -9.40 7.10
N PRO A 926 -19.14 -10.60 7.40
CA PRO A 926 -20.11 -11.30 6.54
C PRO A 926 -21.45 -10.55 6.49
N ARG A 927 -22.00 -10.33 5.29
CA ARG A 927 -23.23 -9.56 5.05
C ARG A 927 -24.53 -10.32 5.31
N GLY A 928 -24.44 -11.52 5.92
CA GLY A 928 -25.59 -12.35 6.29
C GLY A 928 -26.22 -13.15 5.15
N PHE A 929 -25.51 -13.33 4.03
CA PHE A 929 -25.91 -14.19 2.91
C PHE A 929 -24.73 -14.78 2.13
N ALA A 930 -24.99 -15.88 1.42
CA ALA A 930 -24.05 -16.57 0.55
C ALA A 930 -24.73 -17.02 -0.75
N HIS A 931 -23.94 -17.34 -1.77
CA HIS A 931 -24.38 -18.04 -2.98
C HIS A 931 -23.66 -19.38 -3.08
N ALA A 932 -24.39 -20.44 -3.43
CA ALA A 932 -23.83 -21.78 -3.63
C ALA A 932 -24.12 -22.29 -5.05
N ASP A 933 -23.07 -22.74 -5.72
CA ASP A 933 -23.07 -23.23 -7.09
C ASP A 933 -22.95 -24.76 -7.09
N PHE A 934 -23.77 -25.46 -7.87
CA PHE A 934 -23.80 -26.93 -7.94
C PHE A 934 -23.47 -27.46 -9.34
N THR A 935 -23.03 -28.71 -9.44
CA THR A 935 -22.79 -29.36 -10.74
C THR A 935 -24.08 -29.47 -11.55
N ASP A 936 -25.16 -29.89 -10.88
CA ASP A 936 -26.41 -30.32 -11.47
C ASP A 936 -27.62 -29.75 -10.73
N VAL A 937 -28.71 -29.50 -11.47
CA VAL A 937 -29.97 -28.99 -10.92
C VAL A 937 -30.57 -29.94 -9.87
N GLU A 938 -30.38 -31.26 -10.00
CA GLU A 938 -30.83 -32.24 -9.01
C GLU A 938 -30.07 -32.14 -7.67
N ALA A 939 -28.81 -31.72 -7.68
CA ALA A 939 -28.04 -31.49 -6.46
C ALA A 939 -28.53 -30.23 -5.74
N ALA A 940 -28.70 -29.14 -6.50
CA ALA A 940 -29.28 -27.91 -5.99
C ALA A 940 -30.71 -28.10 -5.44
N GLN A 941 -31.54 -28.93 -6.08
CA GLN A 941 -32.89 -29.27 -5.56
C GLN A 941 -32.84 -29.98 -4.21
N LYS A 942 -31.88 -30.89 -3.98
CA LYS A 942 -31.70 -31.58 -2.69
C LYS A 942 -31.20 -30.61 -1.62
N ALA A 943 -30.18 -29.82 -1.94
CA ALA A 943 -29.65 -28.79 -1.04
C ALA A 943 -30.72 -27.76 -0.64
N HIS A 944 -31.55 -27.31 -1.59
CA HIS A 944 -32.68 -26.43 -1.29
C HIS A 944 -33.66 -27.06 -0.28
N GLN A 945 -34.04 -28.33 -0.46
CA GLN A 945 -34.96 -29.01 0.46
C GLN A 945 -34.35 -29.23 1.85
N MET A 946 -33.04 -29.52 1.93
CA MET A 946 -32.34 -29.74 3.21
C MET A 946 -32.10 -28.42 3.98
N LEU A 947 -31.77 -27.34 3.28
CA LEU A 947 -31.45 -26.04 3.90
C LEU A 947 -32.70 -25.22 4.25
N GLN A 948 -33.82 -25.42 3.55
CA GLN A 948 -35.05 -24.63 3.75
C GLN A 948 -35.64 -24.77 5.17
N ASP A 949 -35.52 -25.94 5.80
CA ASP A 949 -35.96 -26.17 7.19
C ASP A 949 -34.80 -26.06 8.22
N PHE A 950 -33.58 -25.76 7.77
CA PHE A 950 -32.41 -25.68 8.63
C PHE A 950 -32.39 -24.40 9.48
N GLN A 951 -31.99 -24.52 10.75
CA GLN A 951 -31.85 -23.39 11.68
C GLN A 951 -30.42 -23.29 12.18
N LEU A 952 -29.80 -22.14 11.93
CA LEU A 952 -28.43 -21.79 12.33
C LEU A 952 -28.50 -20.70 13.40
N ALA A 953 -27.87 -20.92 14.56
CA ALA A 953 -28.04 -20.08 15.76
C ALA A 953 -29.51 -19.71 16.10
N GLY A 954 -30.45 -20.63 15.87
CA GLY A 954 -31.89 -20.42 16.09
C GLY A 954 -32.60 -19.55 15.04
N ARG A 955 -31.93 -19.17 13.95
CA ARG A 955 -32.51 -18.46 12.79
C ARG A 955 -32.70 -19.44 11.63
N GLN A 956 -33.91 -19.53 11.09
CA GLN A 956 -34.19 -20.31 9.87
C GLN A 956 -33.57 -19.62 8.66
N LEU A 957 -32.83 -20.37 7.83
CA LEU A 957 -32.21 -19.84 6.62
C LEU A 957 -33.26 -19.52 5.56
N ARG A 958 -33.02 -18.47 4.76
CA ARG A 958 -33.83 -18.17 3.58
C ARG A 958 -33.13 -18.75 2.36
N VAL A 959 -33.78 -19.67 1.66
CA VAL A 959 -33.22 -20.38 0.51
C VAL A 959 -34.09 -20.13 -0.71
N ASP A 960 -33.49 -19.66 -1.81
CA ASP A 960 -34.18 -19.40 -3.09
C ASP A 960 -33.27 -19.80 -4.27
N PHE A 961 -33.85 -20.32 -5.37
CA PHE A 961 -33.11 -20.58 -6.62
C PHE A 961 -32.79 -19.28 -7.37
N THR A 962 -31.57 -19.16 -7.90
CA THR A 962 -31.14 -18.00 -8.70
C THR A 962 -30.75 -18.39 -10.12
N THR A 963 -30.85 -17.45 -11.06
CA THR A 963 -29.95 -17.50 -12.23
C THR A 963 -28.52 -17.25 -11.74
N GLY A 964 -27.53 -17.90 -12.35
CA GLY A 964 -26.12 -17.81 -11.94
C GLY A 964 -25.52 -16.41 -12.07
N PRO A 965 -24.21 -16.28 -11.78
CA PRO A 965 -23.49 -15.01 -11.86
C PRO A 965 -23.84 -14.22 -13.12
N GLN A 966 -24.32 -12.99 -12.95
CA GLN A 966 -24.43 -12.07 -14.07
C GLN A 966 -23.04 -11.49 -14.32
N ASP A 967 -22.43 -11.86 -15.44
CA ASP A 967 -21.30 -11.12 -16.00
C ASP A 967 -21.68 -9.63 -16.06
N GLY A 968 -20.79 -8.74 -15.62
CA GLY A 968 -21.03 -7.32 -15.33
C GLY A 968 -21.45 -6.40 -16.49
N SER A 969 -22.01 -6.96 -17.57
CA SER A 969 -22.56 -6.26 -18.72
C SER A 969 -23.84 -5.47 -18.36
N GLY A 970 -23.66 -4.18 -18.05
CA GLY A 970 -24.74 -3.29 -17.59
C GLY A 970 -25.91 -3.12 -18.58
N SER A 971 -26.99 -3.86 -18.39
CA SER A 971 -28.23 -3.70 -19.15
C SER A 971 -29.00 -2.45 -18.69
N LYS A 972 -28.81 -1.34 -19.39
CA LYS A 972 -29.51 -0.07 -19.10
C LYS A 972 -31.02 -0.23 -19.30
N GLY A 973 -31.77 -0.08 -18.20
CA GLY A 973 -33.23 -0.21 -18.19
C GLY A 973 -33.94 0.72 -19.17
N GLN A 974 -34.47 0.15 -20.25
CA GLN A 974 -35.22 0.87 -21.26
C GLN A 974 -36.63 1.18 -20.73
N LYS A 975 -36.91 2.47 -20.44
CA LYS A 975 -38.27 2.89 -20.05
C LYS A 975 -39.27 2.61 -21.17
N PRO A 976 -40.44 2.00 -20.88
CA PRO A 976 -41.59 2.10 -21.77
C PRO A 976 -42.10 3.55 -21.83
N SER A 977 -42.88 3.85 -22.87
CA SER A 977 -43.42 5.19 -23.22
C SER A 977 -44.34 5.80 -22.17
#